data_AF-A0A482IZH5-F1
#
_entry.id   AF-A0A482IZH5-F1
#
_cell.length_a   1.000
_cell.length_b   1.000
_cell.length_c   1.000
_cell.angle_alpha   90.00
_cell.angle_beta   90.00
_cell.angle_gamma   90.00
#
_symmetry.space_group_name_H-M   'P 1'
#
loop_
_entity.id
_entity.type
_entity.pdbx_description
1 polymer ?
#
loop_
_entity_poly.entity_id
_entity_poly.type
_entity_poly.pdbx_seq_one_letter_code
_entity_poly.pdbx_strand_id
1 'polypeptide(L)'
;MKFSQLSRRLLRRIYARELVNSAYTALLDRPVDAQASRRYADLICTDAGGETSFLKVLLESDEFRQHAYGKAAPQLVESMYRALLGREPETAAVAQYTERLTGSHAFEQVLSGIAQSDEHRSRIYEQNIAHTVASVCWGVTGKSLDGFSDPDRASVMSAAEHGLDNLVAHVVALARARDVSFESSRVEIVESIYTGLLAKSPTPEEMQSALASLRTPADVRQLAAHCGDVRLRQVAKPAEIPNTKLDGDIRLVRTDKLADAQVVQMVDGFFDTESSFAWSKRTSSLLVTGRVTLYLSCNYLFPGEVREVAIESEGTTHVVKLADAYAAHVITVGGDEPVFVRFRANGAVSPKERGISNDSRPLAFQLWLRTPPLPKVIENCKLSGSGTGRKIYCVFSSKKEEDSLRPIQLELVRQEFDCESITTSQLGKRFHGRLVDDGVFLIASAETYATIRNAGLNGRFIYAEHGASPLKGYTYSGHYTHYDLALLPGLLWTERLRSLYPQAKTSYEAIGYPKLTVPRLSASERANACARLGVDPERPVVLFAPTWSGGDRESGLFNIRHLNPDGNMFAIPHDGDVRFANELANDGSRIHVLNAGESISYYYAVADILVSDVSSTAVEFASLGKPVVCLAMTRIPNFETRYHESPRRIRIPHTGQYWDFCSVVEPDLLQTTVDAVAAKVQPGEASTPSDALNALLCCHGDQATQRAVGAIRAFLRSDERCVTSTSSSAPG
;
A
#
# COMPACT_ATOMS: atom_id res chain seq x y z
N MET A 1 -20.18 12.06 -63.19
CA MET A 1 -19.23 11.63 -62.13
C MET A 1 -18.33 12.74 -61.57
N LYS A 2 -17.78 13.68 -62.38
CA LYS A 2 -16.89 14.75 -61.85
C LYS A 2 -17.58 15.77 -60.91
N PHE A 3 -18.87 16.06 -61.13
CA PHE A 3 -19.64 17.01 -60.32
C PHE A 3 -19.90 16.52 -58.87
N SER A 4 -20.08 15.21 -58.66
CA SER A 4 -20.31 14.63 -57.33
C SER A 4 -19.05 14.47 -56.49
N GLN A 5 -17.87 14.41 -57.12
CA GLN A 5 -16.59 14.42 -56.40
C GLN A 5 -16.19 15.83 -55.96
N LEU A 6 -16.50 16.85 -56.76
CA LEU A 6 -16.27 18.25 -56.39
C LEU A 6 -17.17 18.68 -55.23
N SER A 7 -18.46 18.33 -55.27
CA SER A 7 -19.40 18.67 -54.20
C SER A 7 -19.04 18.01 -52.86
N ARG A 8 -18.60 16.75 -52.87
CA ARG A 8 -18.12 16.04 -51.66
C ARG A 8 -16.86 16.66 -51.07
N ARG A 9 -15.91 17.08 -51.91
CA ARG A 9 -14.68 17.78 -51.45
C ARG A 9 -14.99 19.15 -50.86
N LEU A 10 -15.96 19.87 -51.43
CA LEU A 10 -16.39 21.16 -50.93
C LEU A 10 -17.10 21.04 -49.57
N LEU A 11 -18.04 20.10 -49.45
CA LEU A 11 -18.78 19.84 -48.21
C LEU A 11 -17.85 19.41 -47.06
N ARG A 12 -16.87 18.54 -47.33
CA ARG A 12 -15.89 18.12 -46.32
C ARG A 12 -15.04 19.27 -45.80
N ARG A 13 -14.67 20.23 -46.66
CA ARG A 13 -13.94 21.43 -46.27
C ARG A 13 -14.77 22.40 -45.44
N ILE A 14 -16.06 22.53 -45.72
CA ILE A 14 -16.98 23.36 -44.93
C ILE A 14 -17.11 22.76 -43.52
N TYR A 15 -17.40 21.46 -43.45
CA TYR A 15 -17.48 20.71 -42.19
C TYR A 15 -16.19 20.84 -41.35
N ALA A 16 -15.02 20.66 -41.98
CA ALA A 16 -13.75 20.76 -41.27
C ALA A 16 -13.50 22.15 -40.68
N ARG A 17 -13.93 23.22 -41.35
CA ARG A 17 -13.81 24.59 -40.82
C ARG A 17 -14.75 24.86 -39.65
N GLU A 18 -15.98 24.35 -39.72
CA GLU A 18 -16.95 24.45 -38.63
C GLU A 18 -16.47 23.70 -37.39
N LEU A 19 -15.99 22.46 -37.57
CA LEU A 19 -15.44 21.64 -36.48
C LEU A 19 -14.27 22.33 -35.77
N VAL A 20 -13.33 22.91 -36.53
CA VAL A 20 -12.19 23.64 -35.95
C VAL A 20 -12.69 24.85 -35.15
N ASN A 21 -13.63 25.62 -35.67
CA ASN A 21 -14.18 26.78 -34.96
C ASN A 21 -14.94 26.37 -33.68
N SER A 22 -15.73 25.30 -33.73
CA SER A 22 -16.43 24.76 -32.57
C SER A 22 -15.46 24.27 -31.49
N ALA A 23 -14.38 23.59 -31.86
CA ALA A 23 -13.37 23.13 -30.90
C ALA A 23 -12.62 24.29 -30.23
N TYR A 24 -12.24 25.32 -30.99
CA TYR A 24 -11.65 26.54 -30.44
C TYR A 24 -12.60 27.28 -29.49
N THR A 25 -13.88 27.37 -29.86
CA THR A 25 -14.89 28.00 -28.99
C THR A 25 -15.10 27.19 -27.71
N ALA A 26 -15.21 25.86 -27.81
CA ALA A 26 -15.48 25.01 -26.66
C ALA A 26 -14.30 24.85 -25.70
N LEU A 27 -13.07 24.79 -26.22
CA LEU A 27 -11.87 24.48 -25.43
C LEU A 27 -11.04 25.71 -25.05
N LEU A 28 -11.09 26.77 -25.86
CA LEU A 28 -10.29 27.99 -25.70
C LEU A 28 -11.12 29.26 -25.54
N ASP A 29 -12.46 29.14 -25.57
CA ASP A 29 -13.41 30.25 -25.34
C ASP A 29 -13.25 31.42 -26.32
N ARG A 30 -12.81 31.12 -27.55
CA ARG A 30 -12.62 32.12 -28.61
C ARG A 30 -12.82 31.52 -30.01
N PRO A 31 -13.17 32.32 -31.03
CA PRO A 31 -13.19 31.84 -32.41
C PRO A 31 -11.77 31.56 -32.93
N VAL A 32 -11.68 30.62 -33.87
CA VAL A 32 -10.41 30.31 -34.55
C VAL A 32 -10.06 31.43 -35.55
N ASP A 33 -8.77 31.77 -35.67
CA ASP A 33 -8.33 32.73 -36.68
C ASP A 33 -8.30 32.12 -38.09
N ALA A 34 -8.29 32.98 -39.11
CA ALA A 34 -8.40 32.56 -40.50
C ALA A 34 -7.20 31.73 -41.00
N GLN A 35 -6.04 31.82 -40.38
CA GLN A 35 -4.85 31.05 -40.76
C GLN A 35 -4.88 29.66 -40.13
N ALA A 36 -5.16 29.57 -38.83
CA ALA A 36 -5.34 28.32 -38.11
C ALA A 36 -6.54 27.51 -38.64
N SER A 37 -7.66 28.18 -38.93
CA SER A 37 -8.85 27.56 -39.54
C SER A 37 -8.52 26.86 -40.86
N ARG A 38 -7.75 27.52 -41.73
CA ARG A 38 -7.32 26.94 -43.01
C ARG A 38 -6.37 25.76 -42.81
N ARG A 39 -5.36 25.93 -41.96
CA ARG A 39 -4.36 24.90 -41.67
C ARG A 39 -4.99 23.61 -41.13
N TYR A 40 -5.85 23.73 -40.12
CA TYR A 40 -6.46 22.55 -39.50
C TYR A 40 -7.59 21.96 -40.34
N ALA A 41 -8.33 22.78 -41.09
CA ALA A 41 -9.31 22.26 -42.05
C ALA A 41 -8.64 21.45 -43.17
N ASP A 42 -7.48 21.88 -43.66
CA ASP A 42 -6.70 21.10 -44.62
C ASP A 42 -6.15 19.82 -43.99
N LEU A 43 -5.64 19.86 -42.75
CA LEU A 43 -5.21 18.67 -41.99
C LEU A 43 -6.31 17.61 -41.88
N ILE A 44 -7.53 18.02 -41.50
CA ILE A 44 -8.72 17.15 -41.40
C ILE A 44 -9.11 16.56 -42.77
N CYS A 45 -8.91 17.31 -43.85
CA CYS A 45 -9.29 16.87 -45.20
C CYS A 45 -8.27 15.93 -45.84
N THR A 46 -6.99 16.02 -45.48
CA THR A 46 -5.90 15.26 -46.12
C THR A 46 -5.55 13.96 -45.42
N ASP A 47 -5.77 13.86 -44.11
CA ASP A 47 -5.37 12.70 -43.31
C ASP A 47 -6.53 11.74 -43.00
N ALA A 48 -6.25 10.44 -42.94
CA ALA A 48 -7.22 9.44 -42.50
C ALA A 48 -7.24 9.43 -40.95
N GLY A 49 -8.27 10.02 -40.36
CA GLY A 49 -8.32 10.31 -38.92
C GLY A 49 -7.89 11.74 -38.55
N GLY A 50 -7.87 12.66 -39.52
CA GLY A 50 -7.43 14.03 -39.32
C GLY A 50 -8.20 14.83 -38.25
N GLU A 51 -9.44 14.44 -37.91
CA GLU A 51 -10.17 14.99 -36.75
C GLU A 51 -9.45 14.68 -35.42
N THR A 52 -8.97 13.44 -35.25
CA THR A 52 -8.24 13.01 -34.05
C THR A 52 -6.87 13.68 -33.98
N SER A 53 -6.17 13.78 -35.11
CA SER A 53 -4.88 14.49 -35.21
C SER A 53 -5.02 15.97 -34.86
N PHE A 54 -6.09 16.64 -35.32
CA PHE A 54 -6.39 18.04 -34.95
C PHE A 54 -6.63 18.20 -33.45
N LEU A 55 -7.51 17.39 -32.85
CA LEU A 55 -7.83 17.50 -31.43
C LEU A 55 -6.59 17.26 -30.55
N LYS A 56 -5.74 16.30 -30.91
CA LYS A 56 -4.49 16.05 -30.21
C LYS A 56 -3.57 17.28 -30.23
N VAL A 57 -3.36 17.88 -31.39
CA VAL A 57 -2.51 19.08 -31.53
C VAL A 57 -3.10 20.27 -30.74
N LEU A 58 -4.42 20.42 -30.70
CA LEU A 58 -5.08 21.47 -29.94
C LEU A 58 -4.91 21.27 -28.42
N LEU A 59 -5.11 20.04 -27.92
CA LEU A 59 -4.97 19.70 -26.50
C LEU A 59 -3.51 19.76 -26.00
N GLU A 60 -2.53 19.57 -26.88
CA GLU A 60 -1.10 19.67 -26.56
C GLU A 60 -0.57 21.12 -26.65
N SER A 61 -1.36 22.05 -27.18
CA SER A 61 -0.96 23.44 -27.38
C SER A 61 -0.70 24.19 -26.06
N ASP A 62 0.28 25.10 -26.07
CA ASP A 62 0.56 26.00 -24.94
C ASP A 62 -0.67 26.86 -24.60
N GLU A 63 -1.44 27.23 -25.63
CA GLU A 63 -2.67 28.03 -25.49
C GLU A 63 -3.76 27.29 -24.71
N PHE A 64 -4.01 26.02 -25.02
CA PHE A 64 -4.94 25.19 -24.24
C PHE A 64 -4.46 25.01 -22.81
N ARG A 65 -3.17 24.74 -22.60
CA ARG A 65 -2.60 24.62 -21.25
C ARG A 65 -2.79 25.90 -20.46
N GLN A 66 -2.42 27.06 -21.00
CA GLN A 66 -2.59 28.36 -20.33
C GLN A 66 -4.06 28.66 -19.99
N HIS A 67 -4.98 28.36 -20.91
CA HIS A 67 -6.41 28.59 -20.69
C HIS A 67 -7.00 27.64 -19.63
N ALA A 68 -6.66 26.35 -19.68
CA ALA A 68 -7.11 25.35 -18.72
C ALA A 68 -6.54 25.58 -17.31
N TYR A 69 -5.25 25.93 -17.20
CA TYR A 69 -4.62 26.28 -15.93
C TYR A 69 -5.16 27.59 -15.34
N GLY A 70 -5.42 28.60 -16.18
CA GLY A 70 -6.00 29.87 -15.72
C GLY A 70 -7.38 29.72 -15.07
N LYS A 71 -8.24 28.83 -15.59
CA LYS A 71 -9.56 28.55 -15.02
C LYS A 71 -9.49 27.74 -13.71
N ALA A 72 -8.47 26.88 -13.55
CA ALA A 72 -8.32 26.00 -12.38
C ALA A 72 -7.45 26.59 -11.24
N ALA A 73 -6.62 27.59 -11.54
CA ALA A 73 -5.65 28.15 -10.60
C ALA A 73 -6.24 28.64 -9.25
N PRO A 74 -7.39 29.34 -9.19
CA PRO A 74 -7.97 29.75 -7.90
C PRO A 74 -8.31 28.57 -6.98
N GLN A 75 -8.93 27.53 -7.54
CA GLN A 75 -9.33 26.32 -6.82
C GLN A 75 -8.13 25.51 -6.34
N LEU A 76 -7.02 25.54 -7.09
CA LEU A 76 -5.76 24.94 -6.68
C LEU A 76 -5.13 25.68 -5.49
N VAL A 77 -5.14 27.02 -5.48
CA VAL A 77 -4.66 27.81 -4.33
C VAL A 77 -5.48 27.53 -3.07
N GLU A 78 -6.81 27.51 -3.18
CA GLU A 78 -7.72 27.15 -2.08
C GLU A 78 -7.41 25.76 -1.52
N SER A 79 -7.17 24.79 -2.40
CA SER A 79 -6.83 23.42 -2.00
C SER A 79 -5.48 23.34 -1.29
N MET A 80 -4.46 24.10 -1.74
CA MET A 80 -3.15 24.17 -1.08
C MET A 80 -3.24 24.78 0.33
N TYR A 81 -4.04 25.84 0.49
CA TYR A 81 -4.26 26.48 1.79
C TYR A 81 -5.00 25.57 2.76
N ARG A 82 -6.05 24.86 2.31
CA ARG A 82 -6.72 23.85 3.12
C ARG A 82 -5.79 22.71 3.52
N ALA A 83 -4.98 22.22 2.59
CA ALA A 83 -4.07 21.10 2.84
C ALA A 83 -2.91 21.46 3.80
N LEU A 84 -2.29 22.63 3.63
CA LEU A 84 -1.10 23.01 4.39
C LEU A 84 -1.41 23.81 5.65
N LEU A 85 -2.47 24.62 5.65
CA LEU A 85 -2.79 25.55 6.74
C LEU A 85 -4.12 25.24 7.43
N GLY A 86 -4.93 24.32 6.89
CA GLY A 86 -6.20 23.90 7.49
C GLY A 86 -7.29 24.98 7.43
N ARG A 87 -7.15 25.99 6.57
CA ARG A 87 -8.10 27.10 6.42
C ARG A 87 -8.20 27.57 4.96
N GLU A 88 -9.21 28.38 4.67
CA GLU A 88 -9.33 29.04 3.37
C GLU A 88 -8.35 30.24 3.25
N PRO A 89 -7.82 30.49 2.04
CA PRO A 89 -7.00 31.66 1.75
C PRO A 89 -7.82 32.95 1.77
N GLU A 90 -7.15 34.07 2.06
CA GLU A 90 -7.75 35.39 1.88
C GLU A 90 -7.86 35.73 0.39
N THR A 91 -8.87 36.53 0.02
CA THR A 91 -9.12 36.93 -1.38
C THR A 91 -7.88 37.52 -2.07
N ALA A 92 -7.08 38.30 -1.33
CA ALA A 92 -5.84 38.88 -1.84
C ALA A 92 -4.75 37.82 -2.11
N ALA A 93 -4.66 36.80 -1.26
CA ALA A 93 -3.72 35.69 -1.45
C ALA A 93 -4.13 34.79 -2.63
N VAL A 94 -5.43 34.54 -2.81
CA VAL A 94 -5.95 33.82 -4.00
C VAL A 94 -5.57 34.55 -5.28
N ALA A 95 -5.81 35.86 -5.34
CA ALA A 95 -5.48 36.67 -6.52
C ALA A 95 -3.97 36.62 -6.84
N GLN A 96 -3.13 36.84 -5.83
CA GLN A 96 -1.67 36.85 -5.98
C GLN A 96 -1.10 35.49 -6.42
N TYR A 97 -1.55 34.41 -5.80
CA TYR A 97 -1.03 33.07 -6.12
C TYR A 97 -1.63 32.50 -7.39
N THR A 98 -2.87 32.87 -7.75
CA THR A 98 -3.48 32.55 -9.05
C THR A 98 -2.69 33.20 -10.18
N GLU A 99 -2.35 34.49 -10.06
CA GLU A 99 -1.54 35.19 -11.05
C GLU A 99 -0.17 34.51 -11.24
N ARG A 100 0.48 34.14 -10.14
CA ARG A 100 1.73 33.37 -10.19
C ARG A 100 1.53 32.05 -10.92
N LEU A 101 0.52 31.24 -10.54
CA LEU A 101 0.24 29.91 -11.11
C LEU A 101 0.05 29.86 -12.63
N THR A 102 -0.33 30.98 -13.26
CA THR A 102 -0.50 31.04 -14.73
C THR A 102 0.81 31.12 -15.52
N GLY A 103 1.97 31.22 -14.86
CA GLY A 103 3.31 31.14 -15.47
C GLY A 103 3.90 29.72 -15.57
N SER A 104 4.87 29.50 -16.46
CA SER A 104 5.38 28.18 -16.88
C SER A 104 6.19 27.36 -15.85
N HIS A 105 6.35 27.82 -14.60
CA HIS A 105 7.02 27.08 -13.51
C HIS A 105 6.44 27.40 -12.11
N ALA A 106 5.18 27.82 -12.05
CA ALA A 106 4.68 28.51 -10.87
C ALA A 106 4.07 27.63 -9.77
N PHE A 107 3.64 26.41 -10.09
CA PHE A 107 3.03 25.51 -9.11
C PHE A 107 3.96 25.19 -7.94
N GLU A 108 5.20 24.81 -8.25
CA GLU A 108 6.22 24.48 -7.24
C GLU A 108 6.59 25.70 -6.39
N GLN A 109 6.65 26.90 -6.99
CA GLN A 109 6.99 28.13 -6.27
C GLN A 109 5.89 28.57 -5.31
N VAL A 110 4.62 28.45 -5.73
CA VAL A 110 3.46 28.78 -4.88
C VAL A 110 3.34 27.79 -3.72
N LEU A 111 3.50 26.49 -3.99
CA LEU A 111 3.49 25.45 -2.96
C LEU A 111 4.63 25.66 -1.96
N SER A 112 5.85 25.94 -2.44
CA SER A 112 7.01 26.22 -1.59
C SER A 112 6.82 27.49 -0.74
N GLY A 113 6.19 28.53 -1.30
CA GLY A 113 5.94 29.78 -0.56
C GLY A 113 4.98 29.59 0.62
N ILE A 114 3.90 28.81 0.42
CA ILE A 114 2.94 28.51 1.50
C ILE A 114 3.57 27.59 2.55
N ALA A 115 4.30 26.55 2.12
CA ALA A 115 4.95 25.58 3.01
C ALA A 115 6.09 26.19 3.84
N GLN A 116 6.73 27.27 3.38
CA GLN A 116 7.80 27.95 4.11
C GLN A 116 7.31 29.13 4.98
N SER A 117 6.00 29.40 5.00
CA SER A 117 5.44 30.51 5.77
C SER A 117 5.58 30.32 7.29
N ASP A 118 5.73 31.42 8.02
CA ASP A 118 5.72 31.44 9.49
C ASP A 118 4.41 30.87 10.05
N GLU A 119 3.32 31.05 9.32
CA GLU A 119 2.02 30.49 9.67
C GLU A 119 2.01 28.95 9.64
N HIS A 120 2.57 28.34 8.59
CA HIS A 120 2.68 26.88 8.51
C HIS A 120 3.58 26.33 9.63
N ARG A 121 4.68 27.03 9.93
CA ARG A 121 5.62 26.66 11.00
C ARG A 121 4.94 26.66 12.37
N SER A 122 4.15 27.69 12.67
CA SER A 122 3.37 27.78 13.90
C SER A 122 2.31 26.68 14.00
N ARG A 123 1.64 26.33 12.89
CA ARG A 123 0.66 25.24 12.85
C ARG A 123 1.27 23.86 13.13
N ILE A 124 2.43 23.56 12.55
CA ILE A 124 3.13 22.30 12.84
C ILE A 124 3.50 22.21 14.32
N TYR A 125 3.95 23.32 14.91
CA TYR A 125 4.24 23.39 16.35
C TYR A 125 2.98 23.16 17.20
N GLU A 126 1.87 23.83 16.90
CA GLU A 126 0.58 23.66 17.61
C GLU A 126 0.10 22.20 17.59
N GLN A 127 0.19 21.52 16.44
CA GLN A 127 -0.24 20.12 16.29
C GLN A 127 0.63 19.12 17.05
N ASN A 128 1.86 19.49 17.41
CA ASN A 128 2.85 18.60 18.01
C ASN A 128 3.30 19.05 19.42
N ILE A 129 2.57 19.98 20.04
CA ILE A 129 2.95 20.64 21.30
C ILE A 129 3.34 19.63 22.39
N ALA A 130 2.59 18.54 22.56
CA ALA A 130 2.88 17.51 23.57
C ALA A 130 4.23 16.81 23.32
N HIS A 131 4.53 16.49 22.07
CA HIS A 131 5.79 15.83 21.69
C HIS A 131 6.97 16.81 21.79
N THR A 132 6.77 18.07 21.40
CA THR A 132 7.77 19.12 21.52
C THR A 132 8.10 19.43 22.98
N VAL A 133 7.10 19.50 23.86
CA VAL A 133 7.29 19.65 25.32
C VAL A 133 8.10 18.49 25.88
N ALA A 134 7.70 17.24 25.58
CA ALA A 134 8.41 16.06 26.05
C ALA A 134 9.88 16.07 25.62
N SER A 135 10.15 16.44 24.36
CA SER A 135 11.50 16.48 23.79
C SER A 135 12.38 17.56 24.43
N VAL A 136 11.83 18.76 24.66
CA VAL A 136 12.57 19.88 25.28
C VAL A 136 12.82 19.60 26.76
N CYS A 137 11.82 19.09 27.50
CA CYS A 137 11.98 18.68 28.89
C CYS A 137 13.06 17.62 29.06
N TRP A 138 12.97 16.54 28.27
CA TRP A 138 13.93 15.45 28.34
C TRP A 138 15.33 15.93 27.95
N GLY A 139 15.46 16.65 26.82
CA GLY A 139 16.74 17.13 26.34
C GLY A 139 17.43 18.07 27.33
N VAL A 140 16.71 19.05 27.90
CA VAL A 140 17.32 20.09 28.74
C VAL A 140 17.55 19.63 30.19
N THR A 141 16.72 18.72 30.71
CA THR A 141 16.74 18.34 32.14
C THR A 141 17.03 16.87 32.41
N GLY A 142 17.13 16.04 31.37
CA GLY A 142 17.26 14.58 31.50
C GLY A 142 16.00 13.90 32.05
N LYS A 143 14.85 14.60 32.08
CA LYS A 143 13.59 14.10 32.66
C LYS A 143 12.41 14.35 31.74
N SER A 144 11.52 13.35 31.64
CA SER A 144 10.19 13.53 31.07
C SER A 144 9.39 14.56 31.87
N LEU A 145 8.36 15.16 31.25
CA LEU A 145 7.45 16.11 31.89
C LEU A 145 6.88 15.55 33.21
N ASP A 146 6.61 14.24 33.28
CA ASP A 146 6.12 13.54 34.48
C ASP A 146 7.10 13.60 35.67
N GLY A 147 8.39 13.83 35.41
CA GLY A 147 9.44 13.98 36.43
C GLY A 147 9.51 15.39 37.05
N PHE A 148 8.68 16.33 36.60
CA PHE A 148 8.54 17.67 37.17
C PHE A 148 7.46 17.70 38.27
N SER A 149 7.58 18.66 39.20
CA SER A 149 6.53 18.91 40.18
C SER A 149 5.26 19.42 39.48
N ASP A 150 4.08 19.24 40.08
CA ASP A 150 2.81 19.75 39.50
C ASP A 150 2.85 21.25 39.12
N PRO A 151 3.38 22.17 39.96
CA PRO A 151 3.50 23.58 39.57
C PRO A 151 4.50 23.81 38.42
N ASP A 152 5.60 23.05 38.37
CA ASP A 152 6.56 23.14 37.28
C ASP A 152 5.95 22.62 35.96
N ARG A 153 5.23 21.49 35.98
CA ARG A 153 4.50 20.97 34.82
C ARG A 153 3.52 21.99 34.27
N ALA A 154 2.71 22.61 35.14
CA ALA A 154 1.77 23.63 34.74
C ALA A 154 2.47 24.84 34.09
N SER A 155 3.61 25.28 34.64
CA SER A 155 4.38 26.39 34.10
C SER A 155 5.04 26.07 32.75
N VAL A 156 5.54 24.84 32.56
CA VAL A 156 6.12 24.36 31.30
C VAL A 156 5.06 24.26 30.21
N MET A 157 3.88 23.72 30.53
CA MET A 157 2.76 23.66 29.59
C MET A 157 2.27 25.06 29.21
N SER A 158 2.17 25.97 30.18
CA SER A 158 1.83 27.37 29.90
C SER A 158 2.87 28.05 29.02
N ALA A 159 4.17 27.82 29.22
CA ALA A 159 5.22 28.34 28.35
C ALA A 159 5.13 27.75 26.92
N ALA A 160 4.74 26.47 26.79
CA ALA A 160 4.55 25.81 25.49
C ALA A 160 3.41 26.42 24.66
N GLU A 161 2.33 26.83 25.31
CA GLU A 161 1.19 27.51 24.67
C GLU A 161 1.59 28.85 24.04
N HIS A 162 2.67 29.46 24.53
CA HIS A 162 3.20 30.73 23.99
C HIS A 162 4.31 30.53 22.95
N GLY A 163 4.55 29.30 22.49
CA GLY A 163 5.50 29.00 21.40
C GLY A 163 6.81 28.36 21.87
N LEU A 164 7.53 27.78 20.90
CA LEU A 164 8.75 26.99 21.14
C LEU A 164 9.84 27.80 21.88
N ASP A 165 9.98 29.08 21.56
CA ASP A 165 10.99 29.96 22.17
C ASP A 165 10.74 30.15 23.68
N ASN A 166 9.47 30.27 24.07
CA ASN A 166 9.07 30.44 25.46
C ASN A 166 9.24 29.13 26.23
N LEU A 167 8.87 28.00 25.64
CA LEU A 167 9.09 26.67 26.19
C LEU A 167 10.58 26.41 26.49
N VAL A 168 11.47 26.62 25.51
CA VAL A 168 12.90 26.36 25.67
C VAL A 168 13.52 27.29 26.72
N ALA A 169 13.17 28.58 26.71
CA ALA A 169 13.68 29.53 27.70
C ALA A 169 13.27 29.15 29.12
N HIS A 170 12.02 28.70 29.31
CA HIS A 170 11.47 28.35 30.61
C HIS A 170 12.09 27.06 31.18
N VAL A 171 12.21 26.01 30.36
CA VAL A 171 12.80 24.73 30.79
C VAL A 171 14.29 24.89 31.14
N VAL A 172 15.04 25.72 30.41
CA VAL A 172 16.44 26.04 30.73
C VAL A 172 16.56 26.78 32.07
N ALA A 173 15.61 27.67 32.39
CA ALA A 173 15.59 28.36 33.68
C ALA A 173 15.34 27.39 34.84
N LEU A 174 14.42 26.44 34.67
CA LEU A 174 14.15 25.38 35.67
C LEU A 174 15.36 24.45 35.89
N ALA A 175 16.10 24.13 34.84
CA ALA A 175 17.31 23.29 34.91
C ALA A 175 18.43 23.94 35.74
N ARG A 176 18.63 25.25 35.57
CA ARG A 176 19.66 26.03 36.29
C ARG A 176 19.40 26.15 37.78
N ALA A 177 18.14 26.06 38.21
CA ALA A 177 17.78 26.13 39.63
C ALA A 177 18.07 24.83 40.41
N ARG A 178 18.42 23.72 39.73
CA ARG A 178 18.52 22.37 40.33
C ARG A 178 19.90 21.70 40.22
N ASP A 179 20.93 22.47 39.91
CA ASP A 179 22.35 22.05 39.93
C ASP A 179 22.66 20.78 39.09
N VAL A 180 21.96 20.60 37.97
CA VAL A 180 22.32 19.59 36.97
C VAL A 180 23.44 20.17 36.11
N SER A 181 24.60 19.50 36.08
CA SER A 181 25.73 19.95 35.28
C SER A 181 25.36 19.92 33.80
N PHE A 182 25.32 21.11 33.19
CA PHE A 182 25.08 21.26 31.75
C PHE A 182 26.10 20.45 30.94
N GLU A 183 27.36 20.42 31.40
CA GLU A 183 28.49 19.80 30.72
C GLU A 183 28.29 18.30 30.47
N SER A 184 27.74 17.57 31.45
CA SER A 184 27.49 16.12 31.34
C SER A 184 26.32 15.78 30.42
N SER A 185 25.47 16.75 30.07
CA SER A 185 24.24 16.53 29.31
C SER A 185 24.35 17.01 27.85
N ARG A 186 25.49 17.59 27.45
CA ARG A 186 25.66 18.21 26.12
C ARG A 186 25.48 17.23 24.98
N VAL A 187 25.94 15.98 25.12
CA VAL A 187 25.81 14.94 24.08
C VAL A 187 24.35 14.57 23.87
N GLU A 188 23.64 14.27 24.97
CA GLU A 188 22.21 13.90 24.93
C GLU A 188 21.35 15.06 24.40
N ILE A 189 21.69 16.31 24.72
CA ILE A 189 21.04 17.51 24.16
C ILE A 189 21.20 17.57 22.63
N VAL A 190 22.43 17.38 22.12
CA VAL A 190 22.70 17.41 20.68
C VAL A 190 21.95 16.27 19.97
N GLU A 191 22.03 15.05 20.49
CA GLU A 191 21.33 13.89 19.92
C GLU A 191 19.82 14.11 19.88
N SER A 192 19.26 14.65 20.95
CA SER A 192 17.82 14.89 21.08
C SER A 192 17.32 16.00 20.16
N ILE A 193 18.10 17.06 19.96
CA ILE A 193 17.74 18.15 19.03
C ILE A 193 17.79 17.66 17.58
N TYR A 194 18.82 16.92 17.20
CA TYR A 194 18.92 16.32 15.87
C TYR A 194 17.79 15.30 15.64
N THR A 195 17.51 14.43 16.60
CA THR A 195 16.45 13.43 16.47
C THR A 195 15.07 14.09 16.44
N GLY A 196 14.81 15.07 17.32
CA GLY A 196 13.52 15.74 17.42
C GLY A 196 13.22 16.70 16.26
N LEU A 197 14.21 17.48 15.81
CA LEU A 197 14.02 18.48 14.76
C LEU A 197 14.43 18.02 13.38
N LEU A 198 15.36 17.09 13.22
CA LEU A 198 15.81 16.55 11.92
C LEU A 198 15.35 15.12 11.64
N ALA A 199 14.72 14.44 12.61
CA ALA A 199 14.35 13.03 12.51
C ALA A 199 15.53 12.10 12.15
N LYS A 200 16.75 12.50 12.51
CA LYS A 200 17.98 11.72 12.33
C LYS A 200 18.90 11.84 13.53
N SER A 201 19.75 10.85 13.75
CA SER A 201 20.89 11.00 14.66
C SER A 201 21.98 11.84 13.99
N PRO A 202 22.73 12.68 14.74
CA PRO A 202 23.84 13.46 14.21
C PRO A 202 24.98 12.51 13.78
N THR A 203 25.65 12.79 12.66
CA THR A 203 26.90 12.09 12.31
C THR A 203 28.02 12.42 13.31
N PRO A 204 29.13 11.66 13.37
CA PRO A 204 30.24 11.98 14.28
C PRO A 204 30.79 13.41 14.10
N GLU A 205 30.82 13.92 12.87
CA GLU A 205 31.27 15.26 12.52
C GLU A 205 30.25 16.33 12.94
N GLU A 206 28.96 16.10 12.70
CA GLU A 206 27.87 16.95 13.16
C GLU A 206 27.79 17.01 14.68
N MET A 207 27.98 15.86 15.35
CA MET A 207 28.05 15.74 16.80
C MET A 207 29.22 16.56 17.35
N GLN A 208 30.42 16.40 16.77
CA GLN A 208 31.59 17.13 17.20
C GLN A 208 31.44 18.64 16.99
N SER A 209 30.86 19.06 15.86
CA SER A 209 30.59 20.47 15.55
C SER A 209 29.54 21.08 16.47
N ALA A 210 28.42 20.38 16.66
CA ALA A 210 27.34 20.81 17.54
C ALA A 210 27.80 20.91 19.00
N LEU A 211 28.56 19.93 19.49
CA LEU A 211 29.18 19.98 20.81
C LEU A 211 30.15 21.16 20.93
N ALA A 212 31.00 21.41 19.93
CA ALA A 212 31.92 22.56 19.95
C ALA A 212 31.20 23.92 20.05
N SER A 213 29.99 24.01 19.49
CA SER A 213 29.13 25.20 19.53
C SER A 213 28.25 25.30 20.79
N LEU A 214 27.89 24.18 21.40
CA LEU A 214 26.99 24.09 22.55
C LEU A 214 27.75 24.28 23.87
N ARG A 215 28.27 25.47 24.17
CA ARG A 215 29.15 25.71 25.35
C ARG A 215 28.39 26.13 26.59
N THR A 216 27.23 26.74 26.40
CA THR A 216 26.36 27.24 27.46
C THR A 216 24.91 26.86 27.16
N PRO A 217 24.02 26.86 28.17
CA PRO A 217 22.60 26.55 27.92
C PRO A 217 21.91 27.52 26.95
N ALA A 218 22.46 28.72 26.73
CA ALA A 218 21.91 29.66 25.75
C ALA A 218 22.15 29.20 24.30
N ASP A 219 23.19 28.41 24.07
CA ASP A 219 23.60 27.94 22.74
C ASP A 219 22.67 26.83 22.20
N VAL A 220 21.90 26.19 23.09
CA VAL A 220 20.82 25.24 22.74
C VAL A 220 19.86 25.88 21.72
N ARG A 221 19.54 27.17 21.92
CA ARG A 221 18.67 27.94 21.03
C ARG A 221 19.25 28.05 19.64
N GLN A 222 20.54 28.37 19.54
CA GLN A 222 21.21 28.53 18.25
C GLN A 222 21.34 27.19 17.51
N LEU A 223 21.59 26.11 18.25
CA LEU A 223 21.65 24.77 17.69
C LEU A 223 20.28 24.29 17.17
N ALA A 224 19.21 24.50 17.93
CA ALA A 224 17.85 24.17 17.52
C ALA A 224 17.39 25.01 16.31
N ALA A 225 17.70 26.31 16.31
CA ALA A 225 17.44 27.18 15.16
C ALA A 225 18.24 26.75 13.92
N HIS A 226 19.51 26.41 14.08
CA HIS A 226 20.36 25.90 13.00
C HIS A 226 19.81 24.59 12.43
N CYS A 227 19.39 23.65 13.28
CA CYS A 227 18.77 22.39 12.84
C CYS A 227 17.41 22.66 12.14
N GLY A 228 16.60 23.57 12.66
CA GLY A 228 15.37 24.02 12.00
C GLY A 228 15.65 24.57 10.60
N ASP A 229 16.67 25.41 10.46
CA ASP A 229 17.15 25.96 9.19
C ASP A 229 17.68 24.88 8.23
N VAL A 230 18.43 23.91 8.74
CA VAL A 230 18.95 22.78 7.96
C VAL A 230 17.81 21.92 7.43
N ARG A 231 16.77 21.64 8.22
CA ARG A 231 15.57 20.92 7.72
C ARG A 231 14.86 21.69 6.63
N LEU A 232 14.70 22.99 6.80
CA LEU A 232 14.09 23.86 5.78
C LEU A 232 14.92 23.92 4.49
N ARG A 233 16.26 23.92 4.60
CA ARG A 233 17.18 23.92 3.44
C ARG A 233 17.30 22.55 2.77
N GLN A 234 17.20 21.45 3.50
CA GLN A 234 17.14 20.09 2.96
C GLN A 234 15.87 19.84 2.14
N VAL A 235 14.79 20.55 2.45
CA VAL A 235 13.56 20.60 1.65
C VAL A 235 13.71 21.53 0.42
N ALA A 236 14.75 22.36 0.33
CA ALA A 236 14.82 23.47 -0.63
C ALA A 236 16.09 23.62 -1.50
N LYS A 237 17.15 22.78 -1.42
CA LYS A 237 18.29 22.88 -2.37
C LYS A 237 19.02 21.57 -2.70
N PRO A 238 19.36 21.31 -3.99
CA PRO A 238 20.24 20.21 -4.39
C PRO A 238 21.72 20.58 -4.16
N ALA A 239 22.51 19.68 -3.58
CA ALA A 239 23.92 19.94 -3.26
C ALA A 239 24.88 19.56 -4.41
N GLU A 240 25.82 20.44 -4.75
CA GLU A 240 27.07 20.16 -5.50
C GLU A 240 27.99 19.21 -4.72
N ILE A 241 28.86 18.46 -5.41
CA ILE A 241 29.84 17.54 -4.78
C ILE A 241 31.27 17.88 -5.23
N PRO A 242 32.28 17.74 -4.34
CA PRO A 242 33.66 18.15 -4.59
C PRO A 242 34.40 17.20 -5.56
N ASN A 243 35.34 17.77 -6.30
CA ASN A 243 36.28 17.05 -7.16
C ASN A 243 37.33 16.29 -6.34
N THR A 244 37.31 14.96 -6.43
CA THR A 244 38.42 14.10 -6.00
C THR A 244 38.88 13.27 -7.20
N LYS A 245 40.14 13.46 -7.60
CA LYS A 245 40.78 12.76 -8.73
C LYS A 245 41.02 11.28 -8.38
N LEU A 246 40.64 10.38 -9.29
CA LEU A 246 41.05 8.97 -9.31
C LEU A 246 41.89 8.72 -10.58
N ASP A 247 42.94 7.91 -10.43
CA ASP A 247 44.00 7.65 -11.41
C ASP A 247 43.57 6.67 -12.52
N GLY A 248 44.09 6.89 -13.74
CA GLY A 248 43.81 6.12 -14.97
C GLY A 248 42.92 6.89 -15.96
N ASP A 249 43.07 6.66 -17.27
CA ASP A 249 42.32 7.32 -18.37
C ASP A 249 40.81 6.97 -18.40
N ILE A 250 40.18 6.93 -17.22
CA ILE A 250 38.75 6.83 -16.96
C ILE A 250 38.17 8.24 -17.14
N ARG A 251 37.53 8.48 -18.29
CA ARG A 251 36.88 9.76 -18.57
C ARG A 251 35.45 9.75 -18.06
N LEU A 252 35.22 10.27 -16.85
CA LEU A 252 33.88 10.50 -16.33
C LEU A 252 32.98 11.18 -17.39
N VAL A 253 31.96 10.45 -17.86
CA VAL A 253 31.05 10.87 -18.93
C VAL A 253 29.90 11.67 -18.34
N ARG A 254 29.32 11.23 -17.23
CA ARG A 254 28.18 11.87 -16.55
C ARG A 254 28.01 11.33 -15.14
N THR A 255 27.58 12.18 -14.21
CA THR A 255 27.18 11.79 -12.86
C THR A 255 25.73 12.16 -12.64
N ASP A 256 24.90 11.20 -12.28
CA ASP A 256 23.50 11.42 -11.89
C ASP A 256 23.30 11.04 -10.43
N LYS A 257 22.72 11.97 -9.67
CA LYS A 257 22.23 11.69 -8.32
C LYS A 257 20.81 11.16 -8.39
N LEU A 258 20.60 10.01 -7.78
CA LEU A 258 19.28 9.42 -7.56
C LEU A 258 18.88 9.64 -6.09
N ALA A 259 17.77 9.06 -5.65
CA ALA A 259 17.29 9.24 -4.27
C ALA A 259 18.33 8.79 -3.23
N ASP A 260 18.33 9.39 -2.03
CA ASP A 260 19.11 8.99 -0.85
C ASP A 260 20.54 8.48 -1.11
N ALA A 261 21.48 9.42 -1.30
CA ALA A 261 22.93 9.17 -1.46
C ALA A 261 23.35 8.27 -2.65
N GLN A 262 22.40 7.87 -3.51
CA GLN A 262 22.69 7.06 -4.69
C GLN A 262 23.31 7.90 -5.80
N VAL A 263 24.43 7.43 -6.35
CA VAL A 263 25.15 8.11 -7.43
C VAL A 263 25.46 7.11 -8.54
N VAL A 264 25.08 7.43 -9.78
CA VAL A 264 25.53 6.71 -10.96
C VAL A 264 26.52 7.58 -11.71
N GLN A 265 27.76 7.10 -11.83
CA GLN A 265 28.79 7.72 -12.63
C GLN A 265 29.02 6.89 -13.88
N MET A 266 28.64 7.38 -15.05
CA MET A 266 29.00 6.77 -16.32
C MET A 266 30.47 7.03 -16.59
N VAL A 267 31.25 5.96 -16.76
CA VAL A 267 32.72 6.00 -16.77
C VAL A 267 33.28 5.92 -18.19
N ASP A 268 32.85 4.96 -19.00
CA ASP A 268 33.33 4.84 -20.38
C ASP A 268 32.28 4.11 -21.23
N GLY A 269 32.36 4.27 -22.54
CA GLY A 269 31.56 3.53 -23.50
C GLY A 269 30.11 3.98 -23.60
N PHE A 270 29.74 5.14 -23.07
CA PHE A 270 28.45 5.77 -23.30
C PHE A 270 28.57 6.95 -24.28
N PHE A 271 27.52 7.19 -25.07
CA PHE A 271 27.37 8.32 -25.98
C PHE A 271 26.28 9.26 -25.46
N ASP A 272 26.46 10.56 -25.72
CA ASP A 272 25.46 11.65 -25.73
C ASP A 272 24.26 11.47 -24.80
N THR A 273 24.27 12.26 -23.73
CA THR A 273 23.43 12.05 -22.56
C THR A 273 22.14 12.84 -22.68
N GLU A 274 21.07 12.18 -23.12
CA GLU A 274 19.72 12.71 -23.02
C GLU A 274 19.29 12.78 -21.54
N SER A 275 18.34 13.66 -21.20
CA SER A 275 17.97 13.90 -19.80
C SER A 275 17.53 12.63 -19.05
N SER A 276 17.03 11.61 -19.75
CA SER A 276 16.44 10.40 -19.18
C SER A 276 17.20 9.08 -19.41
N PHE A 277 18.13 9.02 -20.38
CA PHE A 277 18.90 7.81 -20.68
C PHE A 277 20.23 8.09 -21.38
N ALA A 278 21.07 7.07 -21.49
CA ALA A 278 22.31 7.11 -22.25
C ALA A 278 22.37 5.98 -23.28
N TRP A 279 22.97 6.30 -24.43
CA TRP A 279 23.27 5.32 -25.47
C TRP A 279 24.60 4.62 -25.15
N SER A 280 24.69 3.31 -25.37
CA SER A 280 25.90 2.54 -25.06
C SER A 280 26.62 2.03 -26.32
N LYS A 281 27.96 1.98 -26.25
CA LYS A 281 28.85 1.19 -27.12
C LYS A 281 28.74 -0.30 -26.78
N ARG A 282 29.42 -1.14 -27.56
CA ARG A 282 29.49 -2.59 -27.29
C ARG A 282 30.03 -2.91 -25.89
N THR A 283 30.97 -2.11 -25.40
CA THR A 283 31.47 -2.17 -24.03
C THR A 283 31.27 -0.82 -23.39
N SER A 284 30.66 -0.80 -22.21
CA SER A 284 30.48 0.41 -21.41
C SER A 284 30.67 0.10 -19.93
N SER A 285 31.02 1.10 -19.13
CA SER A 285 31.23 0.93 -17.70
C SER A 285 30.65 2.10 -16.92
N LEU A 286 30.18 1.82 -15.71
CA LEU A 286 29.71 2.82 -14.76
C LEU A 286 30.13 2.44 -13.34
N LEU A 287 30.22 3.42 -12.47
CA LEU A 287 30.41 3.27 -11.05
C LEU A 287 29.11 3.65 -10.35
N VAL A 288 28.62 2.80 -9.45
CA VAL A 288 27.40 3.05 -8.66
C VAL A 288 27.77 3.17 -7.20
N THR A 289 27.37 4.24 -6.55
CA THR A 289 27.38 4.37 -5.08
C THR A 289 25.94 4.24 -4.59
N GLY A 290 25.69 3.39 -3.59
CA GLY A 290 24.33 3.07 -3.14
C GLY A 290 23.63 2.07 -4.06
N ARG A 291 22.41 1.65 -3.71
CA ARG A 291 21.65 0.67 -4.50
C ARG A 291 20.79 1.37 -5.57
N VAL A 292 21.11 1.20 -6.84
CA VAL A 292 20.42 1.85 -7.96
C VAL A 292 19.66 0.85 -8.82
N THR A 293 18.45 1.24 -9.23
CA THR A 293 17.69 0.54 -10.29
C THR A 293 17.91 1.23 -11.63
N LEU A 294 18.41 0.47 -12.61
CA LEU A 294 18.59 0.92 -14.01
C LEU A 294 17.72 0.07 -14.93
N TYR A 295 17.47 0.57 -16.13
CA TYR A 295 16.69 -0.16 -17.13
C TYR A 295 17.46 -0.29 -18.44
N LEU A 296 17.54 -1.50 -18.99
CA LEU A 296 18.15 -1.77 -20.28
C LEU A 296 17.07 -1.94 -21.34
N SER A 297 17.15 -1.21 -22.44
CA SER A 297 16.32 -1.45 -23.62
C SER A 297 17.14 -1.41 -24.91
N CYS A 298 16.55 -1.90 -26.00
CA CYS A 298 17.16 -1.82 -27.32
C CYS A 298 16.04 -1.58 -28.34
N ASN A 299 15.67 -0.31 -28.54
CA ASN A 299 14.49 0.08 -29.31
C ASN A 299 14.65 -0.01 -30.85
N TYR A 300 15.75 -0.59 -31.34
CA TYR A 300 16.04 -0.79 -32.76
C TYR A 300 16.22 -2.28 -33.14
N LEU A 301 15.76 -3.19 -32.29
CA LEU A 301 15.67 -4.61 -32.63
C LEU A 301 14.55 -4.85 -33.64
N PHE A 302 14.86 -5.59 -34.71
CA PHE A 302 13.82 -6.11 -35.59
C PHE A 302 13.12 -7.32 -34.95
N PRO A 303 11.88 -7.65 -35.37
CA PRO A 303 11.19 -8.84 -34.90
C PRO A 303 12.06 -10.10 -35.04
N GLY A 304 12.29 -10.80 -33.93
CA GLY A 304 13.10 -12.02 -33.87
C GLY A 304 14.58 -11.81 -33.57
N GLU A 305 15.07 -10.57 -33.52
CA GLU A 305 16.44 -10.29 -33.09
C GLU A 305 16.57 -10.27 -31.58
N VAL A 306 17.70 -10.77 -31.08
CA VAL A 306 18.05 -10.76 -29.65
C VAL A 306 19.42 -10.12 -29.46
N ARG A 307 19.48 -9.12 -28.57
CA ARG A 307 20.72 -8.51 -28.10
C ARG A 307 21.03 -9.05 -26.71
N GLU A 308 22.17 -9.72 -26.58
CA GLU A 308 22.65 -10.18 -25.27
C GLU A 308 23.61 -9.15 -24.69
N VAL A 309 23.37 -8.76 -23.44
CA VAL A 309 24.24 -7.83 -22.69
C VAL A 309 24.70 -8.54 -21.43
N ALA A 310 25.98 -8.88 -21.37
CA ALA A 310 26.64 -9.36 -20.16
C ALA A 310 26.95 -8.17 -19.24
N ILE A 311 26.60 -8.27 -17.98
CA ILE A 311 26.75 -7.27 -16.94
C ILE A 311 27.66 -7.86 -15.88
N GLU A 312 28.87 -7.33 -15.77
CA GLU A 312 29.94 -7.80 -14.92
C GLU A 312 30.07 -6.85 -13.71
N SER A 313 30.03 -7.39 -12.50
CA SER A 313 30.15 -6.64 -11.24
C SER A 313 30.76 -7.56 -10.18
N GLU A 314 31.80 -7.11 -9.48
CA GLU A 314 32.39 -7.82 -8.33
C GLU A 314 32.71 -9.31 -8.60
N GLY A 315 33.14 -9.65 -9.82
CA GLY A 315 33.45 -11.03 -10.23
C GLY A 315 32.25 -11.88 -10.64
N THR A 316 31.03 -11.33 -10.62
CA THR A 316 29.82 -11.97 -11.13
C THR A 316 29.45 -11.45 -12.52
N THR A 317 28.95 -12.33 -13.39
CA THR A 317 28.51 -11.96 -14.74
C THR A 317 27.06 -12.38 -14.95
N HIS A 318 26.21 -11.44 -15.33
CA HIS A 318 24.78 -11.67 -15.62
C HIS A 318 24.46 -11.31 -17.05
N VAL A 319 23.81 -12.20 -17.80
CA VAL A 319 23.46 -11.95 -19.20
C VAL A 319 21.97 -11.61 -19.32
N VAL A 320 21.68 -10.41 -19.83
CA VAL A 320 20.32 -9.96 -20.14
C VAL A 320 20.06 -10.12 -21.63
N LYS A 321 18.93 -10.75 -21.99
CA LYS A 321 18.48 -10.93 -23.37
C LYS A 321 17.41 -9.91 -23.72
N LEU A 322 17.78 -8.88 -24.48
CA LEU A 322 16.85 -7.90 -25.02
C LEU A 322 16.29 -8.46 -26.34
N ALA A 323 15.02 -8.89 -26.34
CA ALA A 323 14.37 -9.51 -27.49
C ALA A 323 13.11 -8.75 -27.97
N ASP A 324 12.80 -7.63 -27.32
CA ASP A 324 11.59 -6.85 -27.53
C ASP A 324 11.96 -5.36 -27.55
N ALA A 325 11.81 -4.72 -28.72
CA ALA A 325 12.15 -3.31 -28.92
C ALA A 325 11.27 -2.35 -28.09
N TYR A 326 10.14 -2.83 -27.58
CA TYR A 326 9.20 -2.06 -26.77
C TYR A 326 9.25 -2.45 -25.28
N ALA A 327 10.26 -3.24 -24.88
CA ALA A 327 10.47 -3.60 -23.48
C ALA A 327 11.75 -2.98 -22.92
N ALA A 328 11.70 -2.69 -21.62
CA ALA A 328 12.89 -2.42 -20.83
C ALA A 328 13.08 -3.49 -19.75
N HIS A 329 14.32 -3.89 -19.54
CA HIS A 329 14.71 -4.88 -18.55
C HIS A 329 15.27 -4.18 -17.31
N VAL A 330 14.68 -4.46 -16.14
CA VAL A 330 15.14 -3.92 -14.86
C VAL A 330 16.43 -4.61 -14.45
N ILE A 331 17.41 -3.83 -14.04
CA ILE A 331 18.61 -4.30 -13.36
C ILE A 331 18.79 -3.49 -12.07
N THR A 332 19.15 -4.16 -10.99
CA THR A 332 19.55 -3.49 -9.75
C THR A 332 21.03 -3.70 -9.54
N VAL A 333 21.74 -2.61 -9.30
CA VAL A 333 23.20 -2.61 -9.13
C VAL A 333 23.60 -1.69 -7.99
N GLY A 334 24.60 -2.09 -7.21
CA GLY A 334 25.12 -1.31 -6.08
C GLY A 334 24.79 -1.88 -4.70
N GLY A 335 25.32 -1.23 -3.66
CA GLY A 335 25.31 -1.66 -2.26
C GLY A 335 25.87 -0.58 -1.33
N ASP A 336 26.34 -0.97 -0.15
CA ASP A 336 26.90 -0.03 0.85
C ASP A 336 28.26 0.55 0.38
N GLU A 337 28.98 -0.17 -0.47
CA GLU A 337 30.24 0.27 -1.10
C GLU A 337 30.04 0.65 -2.57
N PRO A 338 30.88 1.53 -3.15
CA PRO A 338 30.85 1.83 -4.58
C PRO A 338 31.17 0.60 -5.45
N VAL A 339 30.27 0.27 -6.37
CA VAL A 339 30.35 -0.90 -7.24
C VAL A 339 30.68 -0.50 -8.67
N PHE A 340 31.77 -1.04 -9.22
CA PHE A 340 32.11 -0.87 -10.63
C PHE A 340 31.41 -1.93 -11.50
N VAL A 341 30.68 -1.47 -12.51
CA VAL A 341 29.82 -2.29 -13.35
C VAL A 341 30.25 -2.16 -14.80
N ARG A 342 30.51 -3.28 -15.46
CA ARG A 342 30.88 -3.32 -16.88
C ARG A 342 29.82 -4.05 -17.69
N PHE A 343 29.40 -3.45 -18.78
CA PHE A 343 28.48 -4.02 -19.75
C PHE A 343 29.25 -4.47 -20.98
N ARG A 344 28.92 -5.66 -21.51
CA ARG A 344 29.44 -6.22 -22.75
C ARG A 344 28.30 -6.77 -23.58
N ALA A 345 27.95 -6.06 -24.63
CA ALA A 345 26.96 -6.49 -25.59
C ALA A 345 27.57 -7.43 -26.65
N ASN A 346 26.80 -8.43 -27.09
CA ASN A 346 27.22 -9.34 -28.14
C ASN A 346 27.34 -8.67 -29.53
N GLY A 347 26.86 -7.42 -29.68
CA GLY A 347 27.05 -6.59 -30.87
C GLY A 347 26.51 -5.17 -30.71
N ALA A 348 26.67 -4.35 -31.75
CA ALA A 348 26.16 -2.98 -31.85
C ALA A 348 25.77 -2.70 -33.30
N VAL A 349 24.81 -1.82 -33.54
CA VAL A 349 24.36 -1.46 -34.89
C VAL A 349 24.11 0.04 -35.00
N SER A 350 24.37 0.62 -36.16
CA SER A 350 23.98 1.99 -36.46
C SER A 350 22.51 2.07 -36.90
N PRO A 351 21.69 2.93 -36.28
CA PRO A 351 20.35 3.23 -36.77
C PRO A 351 20.30 3.70 -38.23
N LYS A 352 21.35 4.40 -38.69
CA LYS A 352 21.50 4.83 -40.09
C LYS A 352 21.71 3.68 -41.06
N GLU A 353 22.53 2.68 -40.70
CA GLU A 353 22.70 1.47 -41.51
C GLU A 353 21.38 0.68 -41.64
N ARG A 354 20.48 0.82 -40.67
CA ARG A 354 19.15 0.19 -40.67
C ARG A 354 18.04 1.04 -41.26
N GLY A 355 18.34 2.27 -41.70
CA GLY A 355 17.35 3.21 -42.22
C GLY A 355 16.33 3.70 -41.18
N ILE A 356 16.64 3.57 -39.88
CA ILE A 356 15.75 3.94 -38.77
C ILE A 356 15.89 5.43 -38.44
N SER A 357 17.11 5.98 -38.51
CA SER A 357 17.37 7.40 -38.27
C SER A 357 18.67 7.83 -38.97
N ASN A 358 19.04 9.11 -38.89
CA ASN A 358 20.32 9.60 -39.41
C ASN A 358 21.52 9.32 -38.49
N ASP A 359 21.32 8.62 -37.37
CA ASP A 359 22.37 8.34 -36.40
C ASP A 359 23.34 7.25 -36.88
N SER A 360 24.59 7.66 -37.14
CA SER A 360 25.66 6.77 -37.62
C SER A 360 26.46 6.07 -36.51
N ARG A 361 26.17 6.33 -35.23
CA ARG A 361 26.89 5.75 -34.10
C ARG A 361 26.61 4.24 -33.98
N PRO A 362 27.59 3.40 -33.62
CA PRO A 362 27.36 1.98 -33.34
C PRO A 362 26.75 1.81 -31.93
N LEU A 363 25.43 1.65 -31.86
CA LEU A 363 24.68 1.57 -30.62
C LEU A 363 24.45 0.11 -30.22
N ALA A 364 24.65 -0.22 -28.94
CA ALA A 364 24.46 -1.58 -28.41
C ALA A 364 23.16 -1.75 -27.61
N PHE A 365 22.87 -0.81 -26.70
CA PHE A 365 21.64 -0.74 -25.91
C PHE A 365 21.46 0.69 -25.35
N GLN A 366 20.27 0.95 -24.80
CA GLN A 366 19.93 2.14 -24.01
C GLN A 366 19.96 1.79 -22.52
N LEU A 367 20.57 2.64 -21.72
CA LEU A 367 20.55 2.54 -20.27
C LEU A 367 19.77 3.72 -19.69
N TRP A 368 18.63 3.43 -19.08
CA TRP A 368 17.78 4.43 -18.45
C TRP A 368 18.02 4.47 -16.95
N LEU A 369 18.08 5.68 -16.41
CA LEU A 369 18.28 5.94 -14.98
C LEU A 369 16.96 6.08 -14.22
N ARG A 370 15.85 6.16 -14.97
CA ARG A 370 14.46 6.24 -14.48
C ARG A 370 13.61 5.32 -15.33
N THR A 371 12.40 5.04 -14.87
CA THR A 371 11.45 4.20 -15.59
C THR A 371 11.24 4.73 -17.01
N PRO A 372 11.57 3.95 -18.06
CA PRO A 372 11.41 4.40 -19.44
C PRO A 372 9.93 4.49 -19.80
N PRO A 373 9.56 5.37 -20.76
CA PRO A 373 8.19 5.46 -21.28
C PRO A 373 7.88 4.32 -22.27
N LEU A 374 8.31 3.10 -21.97
CA LEU A 374 8.07 1.91 -22.77
C LEU A 374 6.88 1.12 -22.18
N PRO A 375 6.04 0.52 -23.02
CA PRO A 375 4.79 -0.14 -22.59
C PRO A 375 4.99 -1.40 -21.74
N LYS A 376 6.23 -1.91 -21.65
CA LYS A 376 6.55 -3.15 -20.97
C LYS A 376 7.87 -3.03 -20.20
N VAL A 377 7.82 -3.31 -18.90
CA VAL A 377 8.99 -3.40 -18.02
C VAL A 377 9.11 -4.85 -17.55
N ILE A 378 10.29 -5.46 -17.77
CA ILE A 378 10.58 -6.86 -17.49
C ILE A 378 11.60 -6.93 -16.36
N GLU A 379 11.21 -7.48 -15.21
CA GLU A 379 12.14 -7.74 -14.11
C GLU A 379 12.99 -8.98 -14.43
N ASN A 380 14.32 -8.83 -14.47
CA ASN A 380 15.22 -9.97 -14.65
C ASN A 380 15.50 -10.64 -13.30
N CYS A 381 14.86 -11.77 -13.01
CA CYS A 381 15.22 -12.62 -11.87
C CYS A 381 16.63 -13.24 -12.03
N LYS A 382 17.42 -13.28 -10.95
CA LYS A 382 18.64 -14.11 -10.85
C LYS A 382 18.33 -15.51 -10.30
N LEU A 383 19.13 -16.49 -10.71
CA LEU A 383 19.01 -17.92 -10.40
C LEU A 383 19.82 -18.35 -9.15
N SER A 384 19.11 -19.02 -8.25
CA SER A 384 19.48 -20.13 -7.35
C SER A 384 20.89 -20.20 -6.75
N GLY A 385 20.95 -20.03 -5.42
CA GLY A 385 21.96 -20.63 -4.55
C GLY A 385 21.43 -21.93 -3.92
N SER A 386 22.27 -22.95 -3.87
CA SER A 386 22.01 -24.24 -3.25
C SER A 386 21.83 -24.11 -1.74
N GLY A 387 20.59 -24.22 -1.28
CA GLY A 387 20.23 -24.47 0.10
C GLY A 387 18.82 -25.02 0.09
N THR A 388 18.57 -26.07 0.84
CA THR A 388 17.25 -26.69 0.97
C THR A 388 16.23 -25.79 1.71
N GLY A 389 16.29 -24.45 1.57
CA GLY A 389 15.60 -23.48 2.43
C GLY A 389 15.41 -22.10 1.80
N ARG A 390 14.14 -21.75 1.53
CA ARG A 390 13.69 -20.37 1.37
C ARG A 390 12.94 -19.94 2.62
N LYS A 391 13.21 -18.72 3.08
CA LYS A 391 12.55 -18.17 4.26
C LYS A 391 11.11 -17.75 3.95
N ILE A 392 10.18 -18.14 4.80
CA ILE A 392 8.76 -17.79 4.74
C ILE A 392 8.47 -16.66 5.75
N TYR A 393 8.07 -15.50 5.24
CA TYR A 393 7.65 -14.36 6.03
C TYR A 393 6.13 -14.36 6.15
N CYS A 394 5.62 -14.63 7.34
CA CYS A 394 4.21 -14.48 7.68
C CYS A 394 3.92 -13.02 8.06
N VAL A 395 3.33 -12.25 7.14
CA VAL A 395 3.16 -10.80 7.28
C VAL A 395 1.71 -10.43 7.56
N PHE A 396 1.49 -9.58 8.55
CA PHE A 396 0.17 -9.06 8.91
C PHE A 396 0.21 -7.62 9.43
N SER A 397 -0.91 -6.92 9.35
CA SER A 397 -1.06 -5.55 9.87
C SER A 397 -2.11 -5.41 10.97
N SER A 398 -2.99 -6.42 11.10
CA SER A 398 -4.11 -6.45 12.04
C SER A 398 -4.21 -7.78 12.77
N LYS A 399 -4.88 -7.78 13.94
CA LYS A 399 -5.17 -8.99 14.71
C LYS A 399 -5.94 -10.03 13.89
N LYS A 400 -6.86 -9.59 13.03
CA LYS A 400 -7.67 -10.50 12.19
C LYS A 400 -6.81 -11.27 11.19
N GLU A 401 -5.84 -10.58 10.56
CA GLU A 401 -4.85 -11.23 9.69
C GLU A 401 -3.95 -12.17 10.51
N GLU A 402 -3.44 -11.71 11.65
CA GLU A 402 -2.60 -12.53 12.54
C GLU A 402 -3.30 -13.83 12.94
N ASP A 403 -4.54 -13.76 13.45
CA ASP A 403 -5.31 -14.93 13.87
C ASP A 403 -5.53 -15.93 12.71
N SER A 404 -5.57 -15.44 11.46
CA SER A 404 -5.80 -16.28 10.27
C SER A 404 -4.53 -16.99 9.82
N LEU A 405 -3.37 -16.33 9.96
CA LEU A 405 -2.08 -16.86 9.52
C LEU A 405 -1.37 -17.66 10.62
N ARG A 406 -1.61 -17.35 11.90
CA ARG A 406 -0.92 -17.93 13.05
C ARG A 406 -0.98 -19.46 13.11
N PRO A 407 -2.13 -20.14 12.89
CA PRO A 407 -2.16 -21.61 12.89
C PRO A 407 -1.26 -22.21 11.81
N ILE A 408 -1.26 -21.61 10.62
CA ILE A 408 -0.42 -22.04 9.48
C ILE A 408 1.06 -21.83 9.82
N GLN A 409 1.41 -20.66 10.36
CA GLN A 409 2.78 -20.32 10.73
C GLN A 409 3.34 -21.26 11.81
N LEU A 410 2.58 -21.54 12.86
CA LEU A 410 3.00 -22.47 13.91
C LEU A 410 3.23 -23.89 13.37
N GLU A 411 2.35 -24.34 12.47
CA GLU A 411 2.51 -25.65 11.86
C GLU A 411 3.69 -25.72 10.87
N LEU A 412 3.96 -24.65 10.11
CA LEU A 412 5.17 -24.55 9.28
C LEU A 412 6.44 -24.67 10.13
N VAL A 413 6.51 -23.93 11.24
CA VAL A 413 7.65 -24.00 12.18
C VAL A 413 7.77 -25.40 12.81
N ARG A 414 6.65 -26.01 13.20
CA ARG A 414 6.62 -27.38 13.74
C ARG A 414 7.16 -28.42 12.75
N GLN A 415 7.00 -28.16 11.46
CA GLN A 415 7.53 -28.98 10.38
C GLN A 415 8.89 -28.52 9.86
N GLU A 416 9.62 -27.74 10.67
CA GLU A 416 11.01 -27.30 10.43
C GLU A 416 11.19 -26.41 9.19
N PHE A 417 10.14 -25.75 8.71
CA PHE A 417 10.29 -24.67 7.73
C PHE A 417 10.91 -23.43 8.40
N ASP A 418 11.84 -22.75 7.71
CA ASP A 418 12.33 -21.44 8.12
C ASP A 418 11.22 -20.39 7.93
N CYS A 419 10.40 -20.20 8.97
CA CYS A 419 9.24 -19.32 8.94
C CYS A 419 9.24 -18.37 10.14
N GLU A 420 9.07 -17.08 9.88
CA GLU A 420 8.95 -16.06 10.93
C GLU A 420 7.74 -15.14 10.71
N SER A 421 7.18 -14.62 11.80
CA SER A 421 6.12 -13.61 11.78
C SER A 421 6.73 -12.21 11.78
N ILE A 422 6.12 -11.29 11.02
CA ILE A 422 6.53 -9.90 10.96
C ILE A 422 5.32 -8.98 10.74
N THR A 423 5.28 -7.85 11.45
CA THR A 423 4.24 -6.84 11.20
C THR A 423 4.63 -5.93 10.04
N THR A 424 3.66 -5.31 9.38
CA THR A 424 3.94 -4.29 8.35
C THR A 424 4.77 -3.10 8.87
N SER A 425 4.60 -2.72 10.14
CA SER A 425 5.43 -1.70 10.78
C SER A 425 6.89 -2.14 11.02
N GLN A 426 7.12 -3.43 11.23
CA GLN A 426 8.46 -4.02 11.38
C GLN A 426 9.13 -4.24 10.03
N LEU A 427 8.38 -4.50 8.95
CA LEU A 427 8.91 -4.65 7.59
C LEU A 427 9.76 -3.43 7.21
N GLY A 428 9.21 -2.23 7.42
CA GLY A 428 9.89 -0.97 7.10
C GLY A 428 11.19 -0.78 7.87
N LYS A 429 11.29 -1.24 9.12
CA LYS A 429 12.52 -1.16 9.94
C LYS A 429 13.53 -2.24 9.56
N ARG A 430 13.07 -3.46 9.28
CA ARG A 430 13.91 -4.64 9.06
C ARG A 430 14.49 -4.69 7.66
N PHE A 431 13.74 -4.22 6.67
CA PHE A 431 14.11 -4.27 5.26
C PHE A 431 14.32 -2.90 4.64
N HIS A 432 14.42 -1.83 5.45
CA HIS A 432 14.79 -0.51 4.96
C HIS A 432 16.08 -0.60 4.14
N GLY A 433 16.03 -0.23 2.86
CA GLY A 433 17.17 -0.30 1.95
C GLY A 433 17.67 -1.71 1.59
N ARG A 434 17.03 -2.78 2.07
CA ARG A 434 17.39 -4.18 1.78
C ARG A 434 16.39 -4.80 0.80
N LEU A 435 16.84 -5.12 -0.41
CA LEU A 435 16.17 -6.10 -1.26
C LEU A 435 16.28 -7.47 -0.61
N VAL A 436 15.13 -8.10 -0.33
CA VAL A 436 15.05 -9.53 -0.11
C VAL A 436 14.73 -10.14 -1.46
N ASP A 437 15.76 -10.59 -2.19
CA ASP A 437 15.53 -11.52 -3.28
C ASP A 437 15.25 -12.90 -2.64
N ASP A 438 14.23 -13.62 -3.15
CA ASP A 438 13.85 -15.00 -2.79
C ASP A 438 13.02 -15.26 -1.51
N GLY A 439 12.40 -14.25 -0.91
CA GLY A 439 11.43 -14.44 0.19
C GLY A 439 10.08 -15.02 -0.26
N VAL A 440 9.45 -15.86 0.56
CA VAL A 440 8.06 -16.30 0.38
C VAL A 440 7.19 -15.54 1.38
N PHE A 441 6.26 -14.72 0.91
CA PHE A 441 5.37 -13.92 1.75
C PHE A 441 4.02 -14.61 1.89
N LEU A 442 3.73 -15.08 3.11
CA LEU A 442 2.43 -15.58 3.50
C LEU A 442 1.63 -14.42 4.11
N ILE A 443 0.52 -14.04 3.46
CA ILE A 443 -0.25 -12.83 3.75
C ILE A 443 -1.76 -13.13 3.76
N ALA A 444 -2.55 -12.21 4.33
CA ALA A 444 -4.01 -12.35 4.43
C ALA A 444 -4.81 -11.19 3.83
N SER A 445 -4.16 -10.12 3.34
CA SER A 445 -4.86 -8.94 2.81
C SER A 445 -4.17 -8.32 1.59
N ALA A 446 -4.96 -7.63 0.77
CA ALA A 446 -4.47 -6.89 -0.39
C ALA A 446 -3.63 -5.67 0.04
N GLU A 447 -3.98 -5.08 1.17
CA GLU A 447 -3.29 -3.96 1.79
C GLU A 447 -1.89 -4.37 2.25
N THR A 448 -1.75 -5.54 2.89
CA THR A 448 -0.43 -6.10 3.25
C THR A 448 0.40 -6.39 2.01
N TYR A 449 -0.18 -6.96 0.95
CA TYR A 449 0.50 -7.12 -0.34
C TYR A 449 1.03 -5.79 -0.89
N ALA A 450 0.16 -4.77 -0.98
CA ALA A 450 0.52 -3.45 -1.45
C ALA A 450 1.63 -2.83 -0.59
N THR A 451 1.56 -2.98 0.73
CA THR A 451 2.60 -2.49 1.66
C THR A 451 3.96 -3.13 1.39
N ILE A 452 4.00 -4.46 1.21
CA ILE A 452 5.23 -5.19 0.89
C ILE A 452 5.80 -4.70 -0.45
N ARG A 453 4.96 -4.58 -1.48
CA ARG A 453 5.39 -4.10 -2.80
C ARG A 453 5.86 -2.64 -2.78
N ASN A 454 5.17 -1.77 -2.05
CA ASN A 454 5.55 -0.37 -1.87
C ASN A 454 6.86 -0.21 -1.08
N ALA A 455 7.19 -1.18 -0.21
CA ALA A 455 8.49 -1.27 0.44
C ALA A 455 9.62 -1.78 -0.49
N GLY A 456 9.32 -2.05 -1.76
CA GLY A 456 10.27 -2.56 -2.75
C GLY A 456 10.64 -4.03 -2.56
N LEU A 457 9.87 -4.77 -1.76
CA LEU A 457 10.10 -6.19 -1.52
C LEU A 457 9.49 -7.02 -2.65
N ASN A 458 10.33 -7.86 -3.25
CA ASN A 458 9.97 -8.80 -4.29
C ASN A 458 10.06 -10.22 -3.73
N GLY A 459 9.21 -11.12 -4.24
CA GLY A 459 9.18 -12.50 -3.78
C GLY A 459 7.91 -13.20 -4.24
N ARG A 460 7.73 -14.43 -3.75
CA ARG A 460 6.53 -15.21 -4.04
C ARG A 460 5.47 -14.90 -3.00
N PHE A 461 4.22 -14.78 -3.43
CA PHE A 461 3.11 -14.43 -2.57
C PHE A 461 2.13 -15.59 -2.43
N ILE A 462 1.89 -15.98 -1.18
CA ILE A 462 0.86 -16.92 -0.77
C ILE A 462 -0.20 -16.12 -0.01
N TYR A 463 -1.40 -16.06 -0.57
CA TYR A 463 -2.54 -15.39 0.05
C TYR A 463 -3.40 -16.42 0.79
N ALA A 464 -3.65 -16.23 2.08
CA ALA A 464 -4.63 -17.00 2.84
C ALA A 464 -5.85 -16.14 3.11
N GLU A 465 -7.01 -16.55 2.57
CA GLU A 465 -8.26 -15.83 2.80
C GLU A 465 -8.61 -15.82 4.29
N HIS A 466 -8.97 -14.64 4.79
CA HIS A 466 -9.19 -14.36 6.20
C HIS A 466 -10.67 -14.12 6.54
N GLY A 467 -11.57 -14.41 5.59
CA GLY A 467 -13.01 -14.41 5.78
C GLY A 467 -13.69 -15.63 5.13
N ALA A 468 -14.55 -16.31 5.88
CA ALA A 468 -15.30 -17.47 5.38
C ALA A 468 -16.43 -17.12 4.37
N SER A 469 -17.01 -15.91 4.44
CA SER A 469 -18.16 -15.52 3.62
C SER A 469 -17.76 -14.93 2.25
N PRO A 470 -18.21 -15.52 1.12
CA PRO A 470 -17.91 -15.05 -0.24
C PRO A 470 -18.84 -13.92 -0.74
N LEU A 471 -19.53 -13.21 0.16
CA LEU A 471 -20.57 -12.27 -0.24
C LEU A 471 -20.09 -10.81 -0.35
N LYS A 472 -18.99 -10.46 0.31
CA LYS A 472 -18.48 -9.09 0.36
C LYS A 472 -17.86 -8.67 -0.98
N GLY A 473 -17.90 -7.36 -1.26
CA GLY A 473 -17.43 -6.77 -2.50
C GLY A 473 -15.99 -7.13 -2.89
N TYR A 474 -15.09 -7.17 -1.91
CA TYR A 474 -13.68 -7.49 -2.16
C TYR A 474 -13.46 -8.95 -2.62
N THR A 475 -14.39 -9.86 -2.31
CA THR A 475 -14.23 -11.33 -2.50
C THR A 475 -14.25 -11.77 -3.96
N TYR A 476 -14.47 -10.84 -4.88
CA TYR A 476 -14.43 -11.01 -6.34
C TYR A 476 -13.73 -9.82 -7.01
N SER A 477 -12.79 -9.19 -6.30
CA SER A 477 -11.91 -8.15 -6.85
C SER A 477 -10.65 -8.76 -7.45
N GLY A 478 -10.03 -8.04 -8.40
CA GLY A 478 -8.89 -8.54 -9.18
C GLY A 478 -7.62 -8.85 -8.37
N HIS A 479 -7.55 -8.48 -7.09
CA HIS A 479 -6.35 -8.71 -6.28
C HIS A 479 -5.96 -10.20 -6.18
N TYR A 480 -6.94 -11.12 -6.26
CA TYR A 480 -6.70 -12.57 -6.28
C TYR A 480 -5.86 -13.05 -7.47
N THR A 481 -5.56 -12.19 -8.45
CA THR A 481 -4.69 -12.53 -9.58
C THR A 481 -3.22 -12.12 -9.36
N HIS A 482 -2.88 -11.51 -8.22
CA HIS A 482 -1.53 -11.03 -7.92
C HIS A 482 -0.66 -12.06 -7.20
N TYR A 483 -1.26 -13.16 -6.73
CA TYR A 483 -0.60 -14.14 -5.88
C TYR A 483 -0.15 -15.34 -6.70
N ASP A 484 0.89 -16.03 -6.25
CA ASP A 484 1.30 -17.28 -6.87
C ASP A 484 0.40 -18.44 -6.40
N LEU A 485 0.00 -18.40 -5.12
CA LEU A 485 -0.91 -19.35 -4.49
C LEU A 485 -1.95 -18.61 -3.63
N ALA A 486 -3.20 -18.99 -3.75
CA ALA A 486 -4.30 -18.52 -2.91
C ALA A 486 -4.97 -19.70 -2.20
N LEU A 487 -4.94 -19.67 -0.87
CA LEU A 487 -5.51 -20.64 0.04
C LEU A 487 -6.91 -20.15 0.43
N LEU A 488 -7.94 -20.89 0.01
CA LEU A 488 -9.33 -20.48 0.08
C LEU A 488 -10.17 -21.40 0.98
N PRO A 489 -11.27 -20.91 1.59
CA PRO A 489 -12.04 -21.66 2.57
C PRO A 489 -12.74 -22.91 2.02
N GLY A 490 -13.14 -22.91 0.75
CA GLY A 490 -13.94 -23.99 0.18
C GLY A 490 -13.88 -24.07 -1.35
N LEU A 491 -14.50 -25.11 -1.91
CA LEU A 491 -14.49 -25.36 -3.35
C LEU A 491 -15.26 -24.29 -4.12
N LEU A 492 -16.37 -23.79 -3.56
CA LEU A 492 -17.14 -22.70 -4.15
C LEU A 492 -16.26 -21.47 -4.41
N TRP A 493 -15.39 -21.12 -3.46
CA TRP A 493 -14.44 -20.03 -3.62
C TRP A 493 -13.48 -20.27 -4.79
N THR A 494 -12.88 -21.47 -4.86
CA THR A 494 -11.93 -21.81 -5.92
C THR A 494 -12.57 -21.78 -7.30
N GLU A 495 -13.75 -22.36 -7.46
CA GLU A 495 -14.47 -22.43 -8.74
C GLU A 495 -14.90 -21.03 -9.20
N ARG A 496 -15.42 -20.23 -8.27
CA ARG A 496 -15.83 -18.85 -8.52
C ARG A 496 -14.67 -18.00 -9.00
N LEU A 497 -13.51 -18.02 -8.33
CA LEU A 497 -12.35 -17.21 -8.74
C LEU A 497 -11.76 -17.69 -10.07
N ARG A 498 -11.71 -19.00 -10.33
CA ARG A 498 -11.31 -19.54 -11.65
C ARG A 498 -12.23 -19.07 -12.77
N SER A 499 -13.53 -19.01 -12.53
CA SER A 499 -14.50 -18.51 -13.51
C SER A 499 -14.37 -17.01 -13.73
N LEU A 500 -14.09 -16.23 -12.69
CA LEU A 500 -13.93 -14.78 -12.78
C LEU A 500 -12.62 -14.38 -13.47
N TYR A 501 -11.55 -15.13 -13.23
CA TYR A 501 -10.21 -14.83 -13.72
C TYR A 501 -9.59 -16.03 -14.45
N PRO A 502 -10.15 -16.45 -15.60
CA PRO A 502 -9.68 -17.64 -16.32
C PRO A 502 -8.24 -17.50 -16.85
N GLN A 503 -7.73 -16.27 -16.94
CA GLN A 503 -6.36 -15.96 -17.40
C GLN A 503 -5.39 -15.73 -16.24
N ALA A 504 -5.85 -15.80 -14.98
CA ALA A 504 -4.96 -15.63 -13.83
C ALA A 504 -3.96 -16.79 -13.77
N LYS A 505 -2.71 -16.46 -13.46
CA LYS A 505 -1.65 -17.45 -13.20
C LYS A 505 -1.68 -17.99 -11.76
N THR A 506 -2.51 -17.38 -10.90
CA THR A 506 -2.66 -17.76 -9.50
C THR A 506 -3.23 -19.17 -9.38
N SER A 507 -2.57 -20.01 -8.58
CA SER A 507 -3.12 -21.30 -8.18
C SER A 507 -4.10 -21.11 -7.03
N TYR A 508 -5.32 -21.62 -7.18
CA TYR A 508 -6.37 -21.55 -6.15
C TYR A 508 -6.56 -22.92 -5.51
N GLU A 509 -6.41 -23.01 -4.18
CA GLU A 509 -6.50 -24.25 -3.40
C GLU A 509 -7.55 -24.13 -2.29
N ALA A 510 -8.47 -25.10 -2.21
CA ALA A 510 -9.46 -25.16 -1.14
C ALA A 510 -8.86 -25.88 0.08
N ILE A 511 -8.57 -25.11 1.13
CA ILE A 511 -7.87 -25.62 2.33
C ILE A 511 -8.76 -25.72 3.56
N GLY A 512 -9.93 -25.06 3.58
CA GLY A 512 -10.71 -24.88 4.80
C GLY A 512 -10.33 -23.59 5.53
N TYR A 513 -10.68 -23.49 6.81
CA TYR A 513 -10.49 -22.28 7.60
C TYR A 513 -9.65 -22.55 8.86
N PRO A 514 -8.32 -22.36 8.80
CA PRO A 514 -7.38 -22.69 9.89
C PRO A 514 -7.66 -21.99 11.22
N LYS A 515 -8.16 -20.74 11.17
CA LYS A 515 -8.46 -19.93 12.36
C LYS A 515 -9.54 -20.54 13.26
N LEU A 516 -10.51 -21.25 12.67
CA LEU A 516 -11.66 -21.76 13.39
C LEU A 516 -11.27 -22.98 14.25
N THR A 517 -10.87 -22.68 15.48
CA THR A 517 -10.51 -23.64 16.52
C THR A 517 -11.48 -23.47 17.68
N VAL A 518 -12.29 -24.49 17.94
CA VAL A 518 -13.31 -24.44 18.99
C VAL A 518 -12.83 -25.32 20.14
N PRO A 519 -12.69 -24.79 21.36
CA PRO A 519 -12.26 -25.58 22.50
C PRO A 519 -13.31 -26.65 22.83
N ARG A 520 -12.85 -27.84 23.19
CA ARG A 520 -13.73 -28.87 23.76
C ARG A 520 -13.90 -28.59 25.24
N LEU A 521 -15.10 -28.20 25.64
CA LEU A 521 -15.45 -27.96 27.04
C LEU A 521 -16.12 -29.19 27.63
N SER A 522 -15.72 -29.58 28.83
CA SER A 522 -16.51 -30.46 29.69
C SER A 522 -17.80 -29.76 30.16
N ALA A 523 -18.76 -30.53 30.66
CA ALA A 523 -20.01 -29.98 31.20
C ALA A 523 -19.76 -28.94 32.30
N SER A 524 -18.80 -29.20 33.19
CA SER A 524 -18.43 -28.25 34.27
C SER A 524 -17.77 -26.98 33.72
N GLU A 525 -16.88 -27.09 32.71
CA GLU A 525 -16.27 -25.93 32.08
C GLU A 525 -17.28 -25.07 31.33
N ARG A 526 -18.23 -25.70 30.63
CA ARG A 526 -19.34 -24.98 29.98
C ARG A 526 -20.23 -24.29 31.02
N ALA A 527 -20.58 -24.97 32.12
CA ALA A 527 -21.36 -24.37 33.21
C ALA A 527 -20.65 -23.15 33.82
N ASN A 528 -19.34 -23.24 34.05
CA ASN A 528 -18.54 -22.12 34.55
C ASN A 528 -18.49 -20.94 33.55
N ALA A 529 -18.39 -21.23 32.25
CA ALA A 529 -18.44 -20.20 31.21
C ALA A 529 -19.82 -19.53 31.15
N CYS A 530 -20.90 -20.32 31.22
CA CYS A 530 -22.27 -19.83 31.26
C CYS A 530 -22.51 -18.91 32.48
N ALA A 531 -22.03 -19.31 33.66
CA ALA A 531 -22.12 -18.50 34.87
C ALA A 531 -21.44 -17.13 34.73
N ARG A 532 -20.26 -17.06 34.08
CA ARG A 532 -19.56 -15.78 33.82
C ARG A 532 -20.30 -14.89 32.83
N LEU A 533 -21.01 -15.49 31.88
CA LEU A 533 -21.81 -14.78 30.87
C LEU A 533 -23.23 -14.46 31.36
N GLY A 534 -23.61 -14.95 32.55
CA GLY A 534 -24.95 -14.77 33.12
C GLY A 534 -26.03 -15.53 32.34
N VAL A 535 -25.70 -16.68 31.76
CA VAL A 535 -26.62 -17.57 31.04
C VAL A 535 -26.71 -18.94 31.74
N ASP A 536 -27.81 -19.65 31.50
CA ASP A 536 -28.13 -20.96 32.05
C ASP A 536 -27.59 -22.08 31.14
N PRO A 537 -26.68 -22.94 31.63
CA PRO A 537 -26.14 -24.05 30.85
C PRO A 537 -27.16 -25.16 30.55
N GLU A 538 -28.26 -25.27 31.31
CA GLU A 538 -29.28 -26.31 31.12
C GLU A 538 -30.30 -25.95 30.02
N ARG A 539 -30.21 -24.72 29.48
CA ARG A 539 -31.04 -24.22 28.40
C ARG A 539 -30.17 -23.93 27.17
N PRO A 540 -30.72 -23.99 25.95
CA PRO A 540 -30.00 -23.57 24.76
C PRO A 540 -29.49 -22.13 24.91
N VAL A 541 -28.19 -21.92 24.72
CA VAL A 541 -27.53 -20.63 24.84
C VAL A 541 -27.47 -19.97 23.46
N VAL A 542 -28.00 -18.74 23.36
CA VAL A 542 -27.98 -17.97 22.12
C VAL A 542 -26.83 -16.96 22.14
N LEU A 543 -25.95 -17.02 21.14
CA LEU A 543 -24.96 -15.97 20.88
C LEU A 543 -25.51 -15.02 19.81
N PHE A 544 -25.57 -13.72 20.10
CA PHE A 544 -25.81 -12.70 19.10
C PHE A 544 -24.49 -12.06 18.66
N ALA A 545 -24.11 -12.22 17.39
CA ALA A 545 -22.86 -11.67 16.84
C ALA A 545 -23.07 -11.12 15.42
N PRO A 546 -23.52 -9.86 15.28
CA PRO A 546 -23.76 -9.24 13.99
C PRO A 546 -22.49 -8.63 13.36
N THR A 547 -22.60 -8.17 12.12
CA THR A 547 -21.57 -7.35 11.46
C THR A 547 -21.49 -5.94 12.07
N TRP A 548 -20.46 -5.20 11.68
CA TRP A 548 -20.26 -3.82 12.11
C TRP A 548 -21.43 -2.92 11.70
N SER A 549 -21.99 -2.18 12.66
CA SER A 549 -23.08 -1.24 12.41
C SER A 549 -22.70 -0.03 11.53
N GLY A 550 -21.41 0.29 11.40
CA GLY A 550 -20.99 1.58 10.82
C GLY A 550 -21.43 2.80 11.63
N GLY A 551 -21.97 2.60 12.85
CA GLY A 551 -22.65 3.62 13.64
C GLY A 551 -24.13 3.81 13.32
N ASP A 552 -24.70 3.03 12.39
CA ASP A 552 -26.12 3.07 12.06
C ASP A 552 -26.92 2.24 13.07
N ARG A 553 -27.81 2.92 13.79
CA ARG A 553 -28.68 2.34 14.82
C ARG A 553 -29.71 1.35 14.28
N GLU A 554 -29.88 1.26 12.97
CA GLU A 554 -30.74 0.26 12.33
C GLU A 554 -29.97 -1.01 11.91
N SER A 555 -28.71 -1.16 12.33
CA SER A 555 -27.84 -2.24 11.89
C SER A 555 -26.89 -2.75 12.98
N GLY A 556 -26.18 -3.84 12.67
CA GLY A 556 -25.15 -4.41 13.54
C GLY A 556 -25.67 -4.74 14.95
N LEU A 557 -24.90 -4.33 15.97
CA LEU A 557 -25.20 -4.61 17.38
C LEU A 557 -26.58 -4.11 17.84
N PHE A 558 -27.10 -3.03 17.25
CA PHE A 558 -28.37 -2.43 17.65
C PHE A 558 -29.59 -3.32 17.34
N ASN A 559 -29.45 -4.30 16.45
CA ASN A 559 -30.50 -5.27 16.18
C ASN A 559 -30.80 -6.21 17.36
N ILE A 560 -30.00 -6.16 18.43
CA ILE A 560 -30.32 -6.85 19.69
C ILE A 560 -31.70 -6.47 20.25
N ARG A 561 -32.21 -5.28 19.93
CA ARG A 561 -33.58 -4.83 20.29
C ARG A 561 -34.71 -5.72 19.78
N HIS A 562 -34.43 -6.56 18.77
CA HIS A 562 -35.39 -7.52 18.22
C HIS A 562 -35.36 -8.87 18.96
N LEU A 563 -34.54 -8.99 20.01
CA LEU A 563 -34.41 -10.16 20.87
C LEU A 563 -34.85 -9.81 22.30
N ASN A 564 -35.31 -10.83 23.02
CA ASN A 564 -35.70 -10.69 24.42
C ASN A 564 -34.44 -10.55 25.31
N PRO A 565 -34.23 -9.41 26.00
CA PRO A 565 -33.05 -9.20 26.84
C PRO A 565 -32.98 -10.16 28.05
N ASP A 566 -34.12 -10.68 28.50
CA ASP A 566 -34.21 -11.69 29.57
C ASP A 566 -34.01 -13.12 29.07
N GLY A 567 -33.79 -13.30 27.76
CA GLY A 567 -33.51 -14.59 27.15
C GLY A 567 -32.20 -15.23 27.63
N ASN A 568 -32.04 -16.53 27.35
CA ASN A 568 -30.80 -17.25 27.64
C ASN A 568 -29.71 -16.94 26.61
N MET A 569 -29.31 -15.68 26.56
CA MET A 569 -28.50 -15.14 25.47
C MET A 569 -27.47 -14.12 25.93
N PHE A 570 -26.43 -13.95 25.12
CA PHE A 570 -25.46 -12.88 25.24
C PHE A 570 -25.02 -12.42 23.85
N ALA A 571 -24.52 -11.19 23.76
CA ALA A 571 -24.03 -10.62 22.51
C ALA A 571 -22.53 -10.37 22.57
N ILE A 572 -21.84 -10.63 21.45
CA ILE A 572 -20.45 -10.21 21.26
C ILE A 572 -20.45 -9.15 20.15
N PRO A 573 -20.04 -7.90 20.45
CA PRO A 573 -20.01 -6.84 19.46
C PRO A 573 -18.82 -6.99 18.51
N HIS A 574 -18.97 -6.46 17.29
CA HIS A 574 -17.83 -6.21 16.42
C HIS A 574 -16.92 -5.14 17.05
N ASP A 575 -15.61 -5.14 16.77
CA ASP A 575 -14.63 -4.19 17.34
C ASP A 575 -15.08 -2.73 17.21
N GLY A 576 -15.64 -2.39 16.04
CA GLY A 576 -16.20 -1.06 15.78
C GLY A 576 -17.40 -0.70 16.66
N ASP A 577 -18.16 -1.67 17.17
CA ASP A 577 -19.37 -1.45 17.98
C ASP A 577 -19.13 -1.58 19.49
N VAL A 578 -17.91 -1.94 19.93
CA VAL A 578 -17.53 -2.04 21.35
C VAL A 578 -17.85 -0.75 22.12
N ARG A 579 -17.73 0.41 21.47
CA ARG A 579 -18.07 1.72 22.04
C ARG A 579 -19.52 1.85 22.51
N PHE A 580 -20.43 1.02 21.98
CA PHE A 580 -21.85 0.99 22.33
C PHE A 580 -22.19 -0.08 23.38
N ALA A 581 -21.23 -0.91 23.79
CA ALA A 581 -21.47 -2.01 24.71
C ALA A 581 -22.05 -1.54 26.05
N ASN A 582 -21.52 -0.46 26.62
CA ASN A 582 -21.99 0.08 27.90
C ASN A 582 -23.41 0.66 27.81
N GLU A 583 -23.75 1.32 26.69
CA GLU A 583 -25.10 1.85 26.45
C GLU A 583 -26.12 0.71 26.47
N LEU A 584 -25.89 -0.31 25.64
CA LEU A 584 -26.82 -1.44 25.53
C LEU A 584 -26.86 -2.31 26.79
N ALA A 585 -25.74 -2.40 27.52
CA ALA A 585 -25.70 -3.08 28.81
C ALA A 585 -26.55 -2.35 29.87
N ASN A 586 -26.53 -1.01 29.88
CA ASN A 586 -27.40 -0.21 30.77
C ASN A 586 -28.88 -0.37 30.42
N ASP A 587 -29.21 -0.65 29.16
CA ASP A 587 -30.56 -0.96 28.70
C ASP A 587 -30.98 -2.42 28.98
N GLY A 588 -30.15 -3.19 29.71
CA GLY A 588 -30.45 -4.55 30.18
C GLY A 588 -29.93 -5.67 29.28
N SER A 589 -29.21 -5.37 28.20
CA SER A 589 -28.63 -6.39 27.32
C SER A 589 -27.37 -7.03 27.92
N ARG A 590 -27.22 -8.35 27.80
CA ARG A 590 -25.96 -9.05 28.18
C ARG A 590 -24.93 -8.90 27.07
N ILE A 591 -24.04 -7.91 27.17
CA ILE A 591 -22.96 -7.68 26.20
C ILE A 591 -21.63 -8.18 26.77
N HIS A 592 -20.96 -9.07 26.03
CA HIS A 592 -19.64 -9.56 26.35
C HIS A 592 -18.60 -8.97 25.38
N VAL A 593 -17.74 -8.10 25.89
CA VAL A 593 -16.61 -7.54 25.14
C VAL A 593 -15.41 -8.46 25.29
N LEU A 594 -14.84 -8.90 24.16
CA LEU A 594 -13.70 -9.80 24.14
C LEU A 594 -12.46 -9.14 24.74
N ASN A 595 -11.75 -9.86 25.61
CA ASN A 595 -10.46 -9.43 26.13
C ASN A 595 -9.34 -9.60 25.10
N ALA A 596 -8.20 -8.95 25.35
CA ALA A 596 -7.00 -9.16 24.56
C ALA A 596 -6.61 -10.65 24.52
N GLY A 597 -6.51 -11.22 23.32
CA GLY A 597 -6.18 -12.63 23.11
C GLY A 597 -7.38 -13.58 23.07
N GLU A 598 -8.59 -13.11 23.39
CA GLU A 598 -9.81 -13.89 23.17
C GLU A 598 -10.23 -13.87 21.71
N SER A 599 -10.87 -14.96 21.28
CA SER A 599 -11.48 -15.10 19.96
C SER A 599 -12.95 -15.44 20.15
N ILE A 600 -13.81 -14.88 19.30
CA ILE A 600 -15.24 -15.21 19.29
C ILE A 600 -15.49 -16.72 19.17
N SER A 601 -14.61 -17.44 18.46
CA SER A 601 -14.70 -18.90 18.29
C SER A 601 -14.64 -19.68 19.60
N TYR A 602 -14.06 -19.13 20.67
CA TYR A 602 -14.06 -19.77 21.99
C TYR A 602 -15.47 -19.84 22.57
N TYR A 603 -16.31 -18.86 22.24
CA TYR A 603 -17.70 -18.79 22.66
C TYR A 603 -18.62 -19.66 21.81
N TYR A 604 -18.15 -20.16 20.66
CA TYR A 604 -18.89 -21.16 19.89
C TYR A 604 -19.00 -22.50 20.63
N ALA A 605 -18.08 -22.79 21.55
CA ALA A 605 -18.18 -23.98 22.42
C ALA A 605 -19.27 -23.84 23.49
N VAL A 606 -19.61 -22.60 23.87
CA VAL A 606 -20.62 -22.29 24.89
C VAL A 606 -22.00 -22.19 24.27
N ALA A 607 -22.11 -21.49 23.14
CA ALA A 607 -23.37 -21.23 22.45
C ALA A 607 -23.88 -22.44 21.66
N ASP A 608 -25.19 -22.58 21.62
CA ASP A 608 -25.91 -23.63 20.90
C ASP A 608 -26.57 -23.07 19.62
N ILE A 609 -26.96 -21.80 19.64
CA ILE A 609 -27.56 -21.10 18.50
C ILE A 609 -26.79 -19.80 18.27
N LEU A 610 -26.52 -19.49 17.00
CA LEU A 610 -26.03 -18.18 16.61
C LEU A 610 -27.15 -17.37 15.97
N VAL A 611 -27.34 -16.15 16.47
CA VAL A 611 -28.05 -15.10 15.76
C VAL A 611 -27.02 -14.13 15.19
N SER A 612 -27.11 -13.87 13.90
CA SER A 612 -26.21 -12.95 13.21
C SER A 612 -26.99 -12.22 12.11
N ASP A 613 -26.30 -11.37 11.37
CA ASP A 613 -26.68 -11.02 10.01
C ASP A 613 -25.88 -11.91 9.04
N VAL A 614 -25.82 -11.52 7.77
CA VAL A 614 -25.09 -12.29 6.75
C VAL A 614 -23.59 -12.02 6.89
N SER A 615 -22.91 -12.89 7.64
CA SER A 615 -21.53 -12.67 8.11
C SER A 615 -20.64 -13.91 7.97
N SER A 616 -19.32 -13.75 8.11
CA SER A 616 -18.41 -14.92 8.19
C SER A 616 -18.69 -15.77 9.44
N THR A 617 -19.07 -15.15 10.56
CA THR A 617 -19.44 -15.83 11.80
C THR A 617 -20.58 -16.84 11.58
N ALA A 618 -21.54 -16.51 10.72
CA ALA A 618 -22.62 -17.42 10.36
C ALA A 618 -22.11 -18.69 9.65
N VAL A 619 -21.18 -18.55 8.71
CA VAL A 619 -20.54 -19.69 8.02
C VAL A 619 -19.73 -20.52 9.02
N GLU A 620 -18.94 -19.85 9.85
CA GLU A 620 -18.08 -20.49 10.85
C GLU A 620 -18.91 -21.33 11.84
N PHE A 621 -19.94 -20.75 12.45
CA PHE A 621 -20.78 -21.43 13.43
C PHE A 621 -21.60 -22.56 12.82
N ALA A 622 -22.19 -22.33 11.64
CA ALA A 622 -22.94 -23.37 10.95
C ALA A 622 -22.03 -24.56 10.57
N SER A 623 -20.76 -24.32 10.24
CA SER A 623 -19.82 -25.38 9.85
C SER A 623 -19.50 -26.34 11.02
N LEU A 624 -19.78 -25.91 12.26
CA LEU A 624 -19.71 -26.75 13.45
C LEU A 624 -20.96 -27.62 13.64
N GLY A 625 -21.91 -27.59 12.70
CA GLY A 625 -23.16 -28.33 12.81
C GLY A 625 -24.22 -27.65 13.66
N LYS A 626 -24.01 -26.39 14.04
CA LYS A 626 -24.89 -25.67 14.95
C LYS A 626 -25.84 -24.73 14.19
N PRO A 627 -27.09 -24.59 14.66
CA PRO A 627 -28.10 -23.76 13.99
C PRO A 627 -27.75 -22.28 14.00
N VAL A 628 -28.05 -21.62 12.88
CA VAL A 628 -27.88 -20.18 12.68
C VAL A 628 -29.21 -19.56 12.26
N VAL A 629 -29.52 -18.39 12.80
CA VAL A 629 -30.61 -17.52 12.34
C VAL A 629 -29.99 -16.18 11.91
N CYS A 630 -30.12 -15.87 10.63
CA CYS A 630 -29.64 -14.61 10.06
C CYS A 630 -30.79 -13.60 9.95
N LEU A 631 -30.50 -12.35 10.30
CA LEU A 631 -31.36 -11.21 10.01
C LEU A 631 -31.35 -10.86 8.52
N ALA A 632 -32.53 -10.71 7.94
CA ALA A 632 -32.74 -10.08 6.65
C ALA A 632 -32.50 -8.57 6.80
N MET A 633 -31.65 -8.01 5.95
CA MET A 633 -31.32 -6.59 6.00
C MET A 633 -31.50 -5.97 4.62
N THR A 634 -32.11 -4.79 4.57
CA THR A 634 -32.26 -4.00 3.33
C THR A 634 -30.91 -3.47 2.83
N ARG A 635 -29.95 -3.28 3.74
CA ARG A 635 -28.58 -2.89 3.44
C ARG A 635 -27.61 -3.59 4.38
N ILE A 636 -26.56 -4.17 3.80
CA ILE A 636 -25.41 -4.67 4.56
C ILE A 636 -24.17 -3.91 4.04
N PRO A 637 -23.39 -3.26 4.92
CA PRO A 637 -22.18 -2.57 4.50
C PRO A 637 -21.24 -3.49 3.71
N ASN A 638 -20.72 -3.01 2.57
CA ASN A 638 -19.80 -3.74 1.68
C ASN A 638 -20.40 -4.94 0.92
N PHE A 639 -21.73 -5.03 0.80
CA PHE A 639 -22.42 -6.00 -0.04
C PHE A 639 -22.96 -5.34 -1.32
N GLU A 640 -22.85 -6.05 -2.44
CA GLU A 640 -23.47 -5.61 -3.69
C GLU A 640 -24.93 -6.09 -3.77
N THR A 641 -25.85 -5.14 -3.60
CA THR A 641 -27.30 -5.38 -3.57
C THR A 641 -27.86 -6.02 -4.84
N ARG A 642 -27.16 -5.95 -5.99
CA ARG A 642 -27.57 -6.62 -7.24
C ARG A 642 -27.63 -8.15 -7.13
N TYR A 643 -27.01 -8.74 -6.11
CA TYR A 643 -27.07 -10.18 -5.85
C TYR A 643 -28.17 -10.56 -4.86
N HIS A 644 -28.99 -9.60 -4.45
CA HIS A 644 -30.14 -9.83 -3.59
C HIS A 644 -31.37 -9.92 -4.49
N GLU A 645 -31.98 -11.10 -4.59
CA GLU A 645 -33.30 -11.24 -5.22
C GLU A 645 -34.39 -10.71 -4.29
N SER A 646 -34.22 -10.91 -3.00
CA SER A 646 -35.01 -10.31 -1.92
C SER A 646 -34.17 -10.26 -0.63
N PRO A 647 -34.61 -9.53 0.42
CA PRO A 647 -33.91 -9.50 1.71
C PRO A 647 -33.67 -10.89 2.34
N ARG A 648 -34.50 -11.88 1.97
CA ARG A 648 -34.40 -13.27 2.45
C ARG A 648 -33.73 -14.23 1.46
N ARG A 649 -33.52 -13.80 0.22
CA ARG A 649 -32.98 -14.64 -0.85
C ARG A 649 -31.75 -13.99 -1.45
N ILE A 650 -30.60 -14.40 -0.94
CA ILE A 650 -29.31 -13.82 -1.27
C ILE A 650 -28.54 -14.81 -2.12
N ARG A 651 -28.25 -14.41 -3.35
CA ARG A 651 -27.42 -15.21 -4.26
C ARG A 651 -25.96 -14.95 -3.95
N ILE A 652 -25.14 -16.00 -3.93
CA ILE A 652 -23.70 -15.83 -3.78
C ILE A 652 -23.15 -15.22 -5.09
N PRO A 653 -22.48 -14.05 -5.05
CA PRO A 653 -22.11 -13.33 -6.26
C PRO A 653 -21.31 -14.17 -7.24
N HIS A 654 -21.65 -14.09 -8.52
CA HIS A 654 -21.00 -14.85 -9.60
C HIS A 654 -21.12 -16.38 -9.50
N THR A 655 -22.13 -16.90 -8.79
CA THR A 655 -22.42 -18.34 -8.72
C THR A 655 -23.90 -18.63 -8.97
N GLY A 656 -24.29 -19.89 -9.13
CA GLY A 656 -25.70 -20.31 -9.10
C GLY A 656 -26.24 -20.62 -7.71
N GLN A 657 -25.42 -20.47 -6.66
CA GLN A 657 -25.76 -20.90 -5.30
C GLN A 657 -26.35 -19.76 -4.47
N TYR A 658 -27.12 -20.12 -3.45
CA TYR A 658 -27.78 -19.19 -2.53
C TYR A 658 -27.22 -19.34 -1.12
N TRP A 659 -27.41 -18.31 -0.31
CA TRP A 659 -27.20 -18.37 1.12
C TRP A 659 -28.38 -19.10 1.78
N ASP A 660 -28.33 -20.44 1.78
CA ASP A 660 -29.46 -21.31 2.15
C ASP A 660 -29.12 -22.34 3.25
N PHE A 661 -27.95 -22.24 3.87
CA PHE A 661 -27.56 -23.10 5.01
C PHE A 661 -28.16 -22.64 6.35
N CYS A 662 -28.82 -21.47 6.38
CA CYS A 662 -29.48 -20.94 7.56
C CYS A 662 -30.77 -20.19 7.20
N SER A 663 -31.63 -19.99 8.20
CA SER A 663 -32.85 -19.18 8.03
C SER A 663 -32.50 -17.70 7.96
N VAL A 664 -32.97 -17.00 6.94
CA VAL A 664 -32.87 -15.53 6.82
C VAL A 664 -34.25 -14.91 7.07
N VAL A 665 -34.40 -14.14 8.15
CA VAL A 665 -35.71 -13.68 8.66
C VAL A 665 -35.77 -12.17 8.90
N GLU A 666 -36.93 -11.56 8.69
CA GLU A 666 -37.12 -10.13 8.98
C GLU A 666 -36.98 -9.85 10.48
N PRO A 667 -36.57 -8.63 10.87
CA PRO A 667 -36.40 -8.25 12.26
C PRO A 667 -37.59 -8.59 13.17
N ASP A 668 -38.82 -8.35 12.71
CA ASP A 668 -40.05 -8.59 13.48
C ASP A 668 -40.33 -10.08 13.76
N LEU A 669 -39.72 -10.99 12.99
CA LEU A 669 -39.87 -12.44 13.15
C LEU A 669 -38.66 -13.08 13.85
N LEU A 670 -37.65 -12.30 14.21
CA LEU A 670 -36.39 -12.81 14.72
C LEU A 670 -36.59 -13.63 16.00
N GLN A 671 -37.17 -13.03 17.05
CA GLN A 671 -37.37 -13.70 18.34
C GLN A 671 -38.18 -14.98 18.22
N THR A 672 -39.33 -14.94 17.51
CA THR A 672 -40.17 -16.13 17.32
C THR A 672 -39.43 -17.24 16.58
N THR A 673 -38.57 -16.90 15.62
CA THR A 673 -37.75 -17.89 14.92
C THR A 673 -36.70 -18.49 15.84
N VAL A 674 -36.02 -17.67 16.64
CA VAL A 674 -35.04 -18.11 17.64
C VAL A 674 -35.67 -19.07 18.65
N ASP A 675 -36.87 -18.75 19.16
CA ASP A 675 -37.60 -19.62 20.09
C ASP A 675 -37.98 -20.97 19.45
N ALA A 676 -38.43 -20.94 18.19
CA ALA A 676 -38.77 -22.15 17.45
C ALA A 676 -37.55 -23.04 17.17
N VAL A 677 -36.37 -22.45 16.99
CA VAL A 677 -35.09 -23.18 16.86
C VAL A 677 -34.67 -23.72 18.23
N ALA A 678 -34.70 -22.91 19.28
CA ALA A 678 -34.33 -23.32 20.64
C ALA A 678 -35.17 -24.48 21.16
N ALA A 679 -36.45 -24.55 20.81
CA ALA A 679 -37.33 -25.68 21.15
C ALA A 679 -36.90 -27.03 20.55
N LYS A 680 -36.03 -27.04 19.54
CA LYS A 680 -35.57 -28.25 18.81
C LYS A 680 -34.12 -28.61 19.09
N VAL A 681 -33.37 -27.77 19.79
CA VAL A 681 -31.92 -27.91 20.00
C VAL A 681 -31.67 -28.42 21.41
N GLN A 682 -30.91 -29.50 21.55
CA GLN A 682 -30.38 -29.90 22.84
C GLN A 682 -29.07 -29.16 23.13
N PRO A 683 -28.85 -28.65 24.36
CA PRO A 683 -27.60 -28.00 24.72
C PRO A 683 -26.37 -28.89 24.44
N GLY A 684 -25.39 -28.36 23.73
CA GLY A 684 -24.14 -29.05 23.37
C GLY A 684 -24.24 -30.01 22.17
N GLU A 685 -25.40 -30.17 21.53
CA GLU A 685 -25.56 -31.03 20.36
C GLU A 685 -25.14 -30.32 19.05
N ALA A 686 -24.55 -31.08 18.12
CA ALA A 686 -24.16 -30.60 16.80
C ALA A 686 -24.62 -31.59 15.72
N SER A 687 -25.20 -31.06 14.65
CA SER A 687 -25.66 -31.83 13.48
C SER A 687 -24.59 -31.93 12.39
N THR A 688 -24.80 -32.75 11.35
CA THR A 688 -23.90 -32.77 10.21
C THR A 688 -24.15 -31.54 9.31
N PRO A 689 -23.12 -30.73 8.97
CA PRO A 689 -23.25 -29.61 8.05
C PRO A 689 -23.76 -30.03 6.66
N SER A 690 -24.51 -29.15 5.98
CA SER A 690 -25.01 -29.41 4.63
C SER A 690 -23.90 -29.39 3.57
N ASP A 691 -24.13 -30.04 2.43
CA ASP A 691 -23.18 -30.02 1.30
C ASP A 691 -22.95 -28.61 0.75
N ALA A 692 -23.99 -27.76 0.72
CA ALA A 692 -23.88 -26.36 0.32
C ALA A 692 -22.92 -25.59 1.25
N LEU A 693 -22.99 -25.85 2.55
CA LEU A 693 -22.09 -25.26 3.52
C LEU A 693 -20.66 -25.83 3.42
N ASN A 694 -20.51 -27.14 3.17
CA ASN A 694 -19.21 -27.76 2.94
C ASN A 694 -18.53 -27.23 1.66
N ALA A 695 -19.29 -26.79 0.67
CA ALA A 695 -18.77 -26.12 -0.52
C ALA A 695 -18.22 -24.71 -0.19
N LEU A 696 -18.82 -24.01 0.77
CA LEU A 696 -18.35 -22.71 1.27
C LEU A 696 -17.11 -22.84 2.16
N LEU A 697 -17.11 -23.80 3.09
CA LEU A 697 -16.05 -24.05 4.06
C LEU A 697 -15.84 -25.57 4.20
N CYS A 698 -14.76 -26.10 3.62
CA CYS A 698 -14.63 -27.55 3.44
C CYS A 698 -14.10 -28.31 4.68
N CYS A 699 -13.40 -27.62 5.58
CA CYS A 699 -12.99 -28.09 6.91
C CYS A 699 -12.46 -26.91 7.73
N HIS A 700 -12.15 -27.11 9.01
CA HIS A 700 -11.65 -26.07 9.90
C HIS A 700 -10.56 -26.57 10.85
N GLY A 701 -9.93 -25.63 11.57
CA GLY A 701 -8.93 -25.93 12.61
C GLY A 701 -7.74 -26.72 12.08
N ASP A 702 -7.27 -27.70 12.85
CA ASP A 702 -6.08 -28.49 12.54
C ASP A 702 -6.13 -29.14 11.15
N GLN A 703 -7.28 -29.67 10.74
CA GLN A 703 -7.43 -30.27 9.41
C GLN A 703 -7.18 -29.24 8.30
N ALA A 704 -7.72 -28.04 8.46
CA ALA A 704 -7.51 -26.95 7.51
C ALA A 704 -6.05 -26.45 7.52
N THR A 705 -5.45 -26.35 8.71
CA THR A 705 -4.03 -26.02 8.89
C THR A 705 -3.12 -27.03 8.17
N GLN A 706 -3.39 -28.33 8.31
CA GLN A 706 -2.62 -29.37 7.63
C GLN A 706 -2.76 -29.29 6.10
N ARG A 707 -3.96 -29.01 5.59
CA ARG A 707 -4.19 -28.80 4.15
C ARG A 707 -3.44 -27.57 3.65
N ALA A 708 -3.49 -26.47 4.38
CA ALA A 708 -2.77 -25.23 4.06
C ALA A 708 -1.26 -25.47 3.94
N VAL A 709 -0.66 -26.11 4.95
CA VAL A 709 0.77 -26.44 4.95
C VAL A 709 1.13 -27.45 3.86
N GLY A 710 0.25 -28.42 3.59
CA GLY A 710 0.39 -29.35 2.46
C GLY A 710 0.43 -28.62 1.11
N ALA A 711 -0.46 -27.66 0.88
CA ALA A 711 -0.51 -26.84 -0.32
C ALA A 711 0.74 -25.97 -0.46
N ILE A 712 1.17 -25.31 0.62
CA ILE A 712 2.41 -24.50 0.65
C ILE A 712 3.62 -25.39 0.32
N ARG A 713 3.74 -26.56 0.92
CA ARG A 713 4.83 -27.50 0.63
C ARG A 713 4.83 -27.94 -0.84
N ALA A 714 3.67 -28.27 -1.39
CA ALA A 714 3.55 -28.67 -2.79
C ALA A 714 4.01 -27.53 -3.73
N PHE A 715 3.58 -26.32 -3.44
CA PHE A 715 3.92 -25.08 -4.14
C PHE A 715 5.43 -24.76 -4.12
N LEU A 716 6.10 -25.00 -2.99
CA LEU A 716 7.54 -24.84 -2.87
C LEU A 716 8.28 -25.93 -3.67
N ARG A 717 7.81 -27.18 -3.65
CA ARG A 717 8.42 -28.31 -4.37
C ARG A 717 8.22 -28.30 -5.88
N SER A 718 7.10 -27.77 -6.38
CA SER A 718 6.88 -27.62 -7.83
C SER A 718 7.88 -26.65 -8.45
N ASP A 719 8.38 -25.72 -7.65
CA ASP A 719 9.37 -24.73 -8.06
C ASP A 719 10.76 -25.38 -8.28
N GLU A 720 11.18 -26.24 -7.36
CA GLU A 720 12.45 -26.97 -7.44
C GLU A 720 12.52 -27.92 -8.66
N ARG A 721 11.37 -28.48 -9.06
CA ARG A 721 11.27 -29.36 -10.24
C ARG A 721 11.28 -28.61 -11.56
N CYS A 722 10.72 -27.40 -11.61
CA CYS A 722 10.73 -26.56 -12.82
C CYS A 722 12.15 -26.07 -13.15
N VAL A 723 12.98 -25.85 -12.12
CA VAL A 723 14.39 -25.46 -12.26
C VAL A 723 15.29 -26.64 -12.71
N THR A 724 14.93 -27.89 -12.39
CA THR A 724 15.73 -29.08 -12.74
C THR A 724 15.35 -29.72 -14.07
N SER A 725 14.14 -29.52 -14.60
CA SER A 725 13.73 -30.08 -15.89
C SER A 725 14.30 -29.38 -17.12
N THR A 726 14.86 -28.17 -16.99
CA THR A 726 15.47 -27.42 -18.10
C THR A 726 16.96 -27.73 -18.30
N SER A 727 17.57 -28.58 -17.46
CA SER A 727 18.99 -28.96 -17.55
C SER A 727 19.26 -30.34 -18.16
N SER A 728 18.23 -31.09 -18.59
CA SER A 728 18.39 -32.44 -19.18
C SER A 728 17.84 -32.55 -20.60
N SER A 729 18.31 -31.69 -21.51
CA SER A 729 18.26 -31.99 -22.95
C SER A 729 19.46 -31.40 -23.68
N ALA A 730 20.62 -32.02 -23.51
CA ALA A 730 21.68 -31.99 -24.51
C ALA A 730 21.70 -33.37 -25.19
N PRO A 731 21.54 -33.46 -26.51
CA PRO A 731 21.59 -34.73 -27.22
C PRO A 731 23.05 -35.21 -27.32
N GLY A 732 23.25 -36.51 -27.05
CA GLY A 732 24.43 -37.25 -27.51
C GLY A 732 24.23 -37.78 -28.92
#